data_AF-A0A8T3WQ75-F1
#
_entry.id   AF-A0A8T3WQ75-F1
#
_cell.length_a   1.000
_cell.length_b   1.000
_cell.length_c   1.000
_cell.angle_alpha   90.00
_cell.angle_beta   90.00
_cell.angle_gamma   90.00
#
_symmetry.space_group_name_H-M   'P 1'
#
loop_
_entity.id
_entity.type
_entity.pdbx_description
1 polymer ?
#
loop_
_entity_poly.entity_id
_entity_poly.type
_entity_poly.pdbx_seq_one_letter_code
_entity_poly.pdbx_strand_id
1 'polypeptide(L)'
;MNKIRTLFKSPLLTNSGYGSHSRQILKALLSDPIFDVHVDPLQWGICSWETQESELKDTIKKLIEKRMFAKQQNQENWDLFLHCTIPNEFEKLGKVNIGITAGVETDRISHVWVQKCNEMDLVIVPSEHSRKSIVDSVIEWKNEQTGEAGTFKVTAPVSVCHEGFDGNVFKKLNENELSEKVKNMHFESEFNFLTVGQWGNGGFGEDRKNISNLVKYFIEAFLCRKDVGLILKISMAKNSLIDEFHVKRRLSEITARYDKEDLPPIWLLHGYLTEQEMASLYNHPQVKSYITLSNGEGFGIPELESAACELPVIATNWSGHLDFLKKGLFSAVDYELKDIPDAAVWDPILIKGSRWAAVKEDDAKHRMKKMVSSYFKPTEWAKELGKEVRSRFELQFVNQEFLNVIKQCLLKQMVKLSPREDLASYIDTPNDYNVFYSMPMSAGDVYISTAVINGLRKKLPENAKIYFATQEKYKDILKNNPDVYKVIPWNDNLLNVDLLESVFDLALTPNVATHYIFSNWVRKGQYNRLLAEEYANFCRCELGDYFIDKEKIDIELPENYMTFHNTSGKGQWEGRRYEDWQEVLDNLKSLYPELKIVQVGLSDEPEFKNIDVDLRGKLNYQQLAGVIEKSLLHLSPDTFSMHISCSLSVPTVAIFGCSVPQCTGPWVKDKSKAKYILLQSERKTGCFSRPCYKNRCANNPEGNSTINEIPAEEIFKACEKLLKEYEVLNND
;
A
#
# COMPACT_ATOMS: atom_id res chain seq x y z
N MET A 1 -0.57 22.69 -14.60
CA MET A 1 0.70 22.20 -14.02
C MET A 1 1.69 22.00 -15.16
N ASN A 2 2.96 22.38 -14.99
CA ASN A 2 4.00 22.02 -15.94
C ASN A 2 4.19 20.50 -15.90
N LYS A 3 4.22 19.83 -17.06
CA LYS A 3 4.53 18.40 -17.14
C LYS A 3 6.00 18.15 -16.79
N ILE A 4 6.29 17.00 -16.20
CA ILE A 4 7.65 16.55 -15.84
C ILE A 4 8.29 15.93 -17.09
N ARG A 5 9.29 16.59 -17.67
CA ARG A 5 10.01 16.03 -18.84
C ARG A 5 10.80 14.81 -18.40
N THR A 6 10.38 13.65 -18.90
CA THR A 6 10.87 12.35 -18.44
C THR A 6 11.57 11.62 -19.58
N LEU A 7 12.84 11.26 -19.37
CA LEU A 7 13.56 10.35 -20.26
C LEU A 7 13.59 8.95 -19.64
N PHE A 8 13.08 7.96 -20.37
CA PHE A 8 13.16 6.56 -20.00
C PHE A 8 14.09 5.79 -20.95
N LYS A 9 15.23 5.36 -20.43
CA LYS A 9 16.22 4.57 -21.16
C LYS A 9 16.18 3.12 -20.70
N SER A 10 15.89 2.19 -21.61
CA SER A 10 15.57 0.81 -21.23
C SER A 10 15.47 -0.15 -22.42
N PRO A 11 15.59 -1.47 -22.22
CA PRO A 11 15.54 -2.47 -23.29
C PRO A 11 14.11 -2.80 -23.78
N LEU A 12 13.28 -1.77 -24.00
CA LEU A 12 11.86 -1.83 -24.35
C LEU A 12 11.50 -2.74 -25.52
N LEU A 13 12.37 -2.76 -26.53
CA LEU A 13 12.13 -3.47 -27.78
C LEU A 13 12.68 -4.90 -27.75
N THR A 14 13.25 -5.36 -26.64
CA THR A 14 13.85 -6.71 -26.56
C THR A 14 12.87 -7.74 -26.03
N ASN A 15 13.01 -8.98 -26.50
CA ASN A 15 12.28 -10.13 -25.95
C ASN A 15 13.09 -10.73 -24.79
N SER A 16 12.98 -10.11 -23.62
CA SER A 16 13.66 -10.48 -22.38
C SER A 16 12.82 -10.10 -21.16
N GLY A 17 13.18 -10.59 -19.97
CA GLY A 17 12.56 -10.17 -18.72
C GLY A 17 12.66 -8.65 -18.50
N TYR A 18 13.85 -8.08 -18.70
CA TYR A 18 14.06 -6.63 -18.67
C TYR A 18 13.21 -5.89 -19.70
N GLY A 19 13.03 -6.46 -20.91
CA GLY A 19 12.16 -5.89 -21.92
C GLY A 19 10.68 -5.88 -21.49
N SER A 20 10.21 -6.97 -20.89
CA SER A 20 8.86 -7.07 -20.32
C SER A 20 8.64 -6.03 -19.22
N HIS A 21 9.55 -5.99 -18.24
CA HIS A 21 9.50 -5.03 -17.15
C HIS A 21 9.53 -3.57 -17.64
N SER A 22 10.37 -3.28 -18.65
CA SER A 22 10.43 -1.95 -19.25
C SER A 22 9.11 -1.54 -19.88
N ARG A 23 8.41 -2.46 -20.55
CA ARG A 23 7.08 -2.19 -21.12
C ARG A 23 6.03 -1.99 -20.03
N GLN A 24 6.08 -2.72 -18.92
CA GLN A 24 5.23 -2.47 -17.74
C GLN A 24 5.45 -1.04 -17.21
N ILE A 25 6.71 -0.65 -16.97
CA ILE A 25 7.06 0.69 -16.47
C ILE A 25 6.58 1.78 -17.43
N LEU A 26 6.76 1.58 -18.74
CA LEU A 26 6.29 2.54 -19.74
C LEU A 26 4.76 2.69 -19.69
N LYS A 27 4.01 1.59 -19.57
CA LYS A 27 2.55 1.64 -19.38
C LYS A 27 2.17 2.45 -18.14
N ALA A 28 2.90 2.27 -17.02
CA ALA A 28 2.68 3.05 -15.80
C ALA A 28 2.89 4.56 -16.06
N LEU A 29 4.02 4.95 -16.65
CA LEU A 29 4.31 6.35 -16.96
C LEU A 29 3.29 6.98 -17.90
N LEU A 30 2.84 6.24 -18.92
CA LEU A 30 1.85 6.71 -19.88
C LEU A 30 0.44 6.85 -19.30
N SER A 31 0.14 6.13 -18.21
CA SER A 31 -1.16 6.22 -17.53
C SER A 31 -1.34 7.52 -16.75
N ASP A 32 -0.26 8.25 -16.48
CA ASP A 32 -0.30 9.48 -15.70
C ASP A 32 0.12 10.71 -16.55
N PRO A 33 -0.81 11.66 -16.81
CA PRO A 33 -0.59 12.77 -17.70
C PRO A 33 0.45 13.80 -17.19
N ILE A 34 0.92 13.70 -15.95
CA ILE A 34 1.98 14.58 -15.44
C ILE A 34 3.33 14.31 -16.13
N PHE A 35 3.56 13.09 -16.62
CA PHE A 35 4.84 12.72 -17.24
C PHE A 35 4.83 13.02 -18.74
N ASP A 36 5.77 13.86 -19.17
CA ASP A 36 6.05 14.09 -20.57
C ASP A 36 7.15 13.13 -21.05
N VAL A 37 6.74 11.90 -21.38
CA VAL A 37 7.64 10.76 -21.62
C VAL A 37 8.37 10.89 -22.96
N HIS A 38 9.65 10.52 -22.95
CA HIS A 38 10.55 10.33 -24.08
C HIS A 38 11.31 9.01 -23.85
N VAL A 39 11.60 8.27 -24.92
CA VAL A 39 12.15 6.92 -24.81
C VAL A 39 13.50 6.82 -25.54
N ASP A 40 14.45 6.14 -24.92
CA ASP A 40 15.74 5.76 -25.51
C ASP A 40 15.96 4.24 -25.39
N PRO A 41 15.70 3.46 -26.45
CA PRO A 41 15.73 2.00 -26.39
C PRO A 41 17.16 1.45 -26.34
N LEU A 42 17.36 0.41 -25.53
CA LEU A 42 18.62 -0.32 -25.41
C LEU A 42 18.52 -1.73 -26.01
N GLN A 43 19.65 -2.23 -26.50
CA GLN A 43 19.82 -3.65 -26.81
C GLN A 43 20.15 -4.41 -25.51
N TRP A 44 19.48 -5.55 -25.27
CA TRP A 44 19.72 -6.38 -24.10
C TRP A 44 20.53 -7.62 -24.46
N GLY A 45 21.84 -7.57 -24.22
CA GLY A 45 22.77 -8.64 -24.55
C GLY A 45 22.52 -9.19 -25.97
N ILE A 46 22.41 -10.51 -26.08
CA ILE A 46 22.14 -11.22 -27.35
C ILE A 46 20.64 -11.48 -27.60
N CYS A 47 19.72 -10.93 -26.80
CA CYS A 47 18.29 -11.17 -26.97
C CYS A 47 17.77 -10.60 -28.30
N SER A 48 16.78 -11.28 -28.89
CA SER A 48 16.13 -10.81 -30.11
C SER A 48 15.24 -9.59 -29.84
N TRP A 49 15.01 -8.80 -30.88
CA TRP A 49 13.99 -7.76 -30.86
C TRP A 49 12.59 -8.37 -30.84
N GLU A 50 11.65 -7.63 -30.27
CA GLU A 50 10.22 -7.94 -30.27
C GLU A 50 9.66 -7.73 -31.67
N THR A 51 9.15 -8.81 -32.27
CA THR A 51 8.67 -8.80 -33.65
C THR A 51 7.16 -8.59 -33.73
N GLN A 52 6.41 -8.81 -32.64
CA GLN A 52 4.95 -8.64 -32.68
C GLN A 52 4.57 -7.17 -32.84
N GLU A 53 3.63 -6.87 -33.74
CA GLU A 53 3.03 -5.54 -33.85
C GLU A 53 1.97 -5.34 -32.76
N SER A 54 1.96 -4.16 -32.15
CA SER A 54 1.00 -3.79 -31.10
C SER A 54 0.86 -2.27 -31.02
N GLU A 55 -0.26 -1.80 -30.48
CA GLU A 55 -0.48 -0.37 -30.23
C GLU A 55 0.62 0.25 -29.34
N LEU A 56 1.11 -0.52 -28.36
CA LEU A 56 2.23 -0.10 -27.52
C LEU A 56 3.51 0.07 -28.33
N LYS A 57 3.80 -0.81 -29.29
CA LYS A 57 4.98 -0.70 -30.15
C LYS A 57 4.93 0.56 -31.02
N ASP A 58 3.77 0.90 -31.57
CA ASP A 58 3.60 2.14 -32.32
C ASP A 58 3.72 3.38 -31.43
N THR A 59 3.23 3.29 -30.19
CA THR A 59 3.45 4.35 -29.18
C THR A 59 4.94 4.50 -28.86
N ILE A 60 5.68 3.41 -28.69
CA ILE A 60 7.13 3.43 -28.47
C ILE A 60 7.84 4.12 -29.64
N LYS A 61 7.50 3.79 -30.90
CA LYS A 61 8.07 4.46 -32.09
C LYS A 61 7.90 5.99 -32.03
N LYS A 62 6.68 6.47 -31.73
CA LYS A 62 6.38 7.90 -31.57
C LYS A 62 7.21 8.56 -30.45
N LEU A 63 7.40 7.87 -29.32
CA LEU A 63 8.19 8.38 -28.20
C LEU A 63 9.70 8.43 -28.51
N ILE A 64 10.20 7.51 -29.33
CA ILE A 64 11.58 7.53 -29.86
C ILE A 64 11.75 8.71 -30.81
N GLU A 65 10.84 8.91 -31.76
CA GLU A 65 10.87 10.07 -32.67
C GLU A 65 10.87 11.37 -31.88
N LYS A 66 10.00 11.49 -30.88
CA LYS A 66 9.95 12.63 -29.97
C LYS A 66 11.29 12.87 -29.25
N ARG A 67 11.96 11.80 -28.79
CA ARG A 67 13.31 11.87 -28.21
C ARG A 67 14.36 12.35 -29.22
N MET A 68 14.30 11.88 -30.46
CA MET A 68 15.20 12.28 -31.54
C MET A 68 15.05 13.76 -31.89
N PHE A 69 13.81 14.26 -31.98
CA PHE A 69 13.55 15.69 -32.19
C PHE A 69 14.10 16.56 -31.06
N ALA A 70 13.88 16.16 -29.80
CA ALA A 70 14.45 16.86 -28.64
C ALA A 70 16.00 16.90 -28.69
N LYS A 71 16.64 15.81 -29.12
CA LYS A 71 18.09 15.73 -29.29
C LYS A 71 18.59 16.67 -30.39
N GLN A 72 17.92 16.71 -31.55
CA GLN A 72 18.29 17.59 -32.67
C GLN A 72 18.16 19.07 -32.31
N GLN A 73 17.21 19.42 -31.45
CA GLN A 73 17.00 20.79 -30.96
C GLN A 73 17.87 21.15 -29.74
N ASN A 74 18.76 20.25 -29.31
CA ASN A 74 19.59 20.40 -28.11
C ASN A 74 18.75 20.64 -26.82
N GLN A 75 17.56 20.07 -26.76
CA GLN A 75 16.60 20.18 -25.64
C GLN A 75 16.63 18.93 -24.75
N GLU A 76 17.82 18.55 -24.28
CA GLU A 76 18.04 17.34 -23.47
C GLU A 76 18.04 17.61 -21.95
N ASN A 77 17.42 18.71 -21.53
CA ASN A 77 17.19 19.04 -20.13
C ASN A 77 15.99 18.25 -19.56
N TRP A 78 16.29 17.13 -18.91
CA TRP A 78 15.30 16.22 -18.30
C TRP A 78 15.08 16.53 -16.83
N ASP A 79 13.81 16.59 -16.42
CA ASP A 79 13.46 16.72 -15.00
C ASP A 79 13.61 15.37 -14.28
N LEU A 80 13.21 14.29 -14.95
CA LEU A 80 13.34 12.91 -14.49
C LEU A 80 14.06 12.05 -15.53
N PHE A 81 15.05 11.27 -15.08
CA PHE A 81 15.69 10.22 -15.85
C PHE A 81 15.49 8.87 -15.17
N LEU A 82 14.94 7.91 -15.91
CA LEU A 82 14.73 6.53 -15.50
C LEU A 82 15.63 5.63 -16.35
N HIS A 83 16.48 4.83 -15.71
CA HIS A 83 17.37 3.89 -16.40
C HIS A 83 17.12 2.46 -15.94
N CYS A 84 16.49 1.64 -16.79
CA CYS A 84 16.23 0.23 -16.50
C CYS A 84 17.31 -0.65 -17.12
N THR A 85 18.28 -1.08 -16.31
CA THR A 85 19.42 -1.92 -16.72
C THR A 85 20.14 -2.53 -15.50
N ILE A 86 21.32 -3.14 -15.67
CA ILE A 86 22.24 -3.53 -14.60
C ILE A 86 23.00 -2.31 -14.05
N PRO A 87 23.24 -2.20 -12.74
CA PRO A 87 23.83 -1.02 -12.12
C PRO A 87 25.15 -0.53 -12.72
N ASN A 88 26.04 -1.42 -13.18
CA ASN A 88 27.29 -1.00 -13.83
C ASN A 88 27.08 -0.12 -15.08
N GLU A 89 25.89 -0.12 -15.67
CA GLU A 89 25.51 0.71 -16.82
C GLU A 89 24.71 1.97 -16.43
N PHE A 90 24.43 2.21 -15.15
CA PHE A 90 23.69 3.40 -14.74
C PHE A 90 24.40 4.70 -15.14
N GLU A 91 23.58 5.68 -15.53
CA GLU A 91 23.97 6.98 -16.06
C GLU A 91 23.17 8.09 -15.37
N LYS A 92 23.63 9.34 -15.49
CA LYS A 92 22.91 10.51 -14.96
C LYS A 92 22.65 11.50 -16.07
N LEU A 93 21.41 11.57 -16.52
CA LEU A 93 20.98 12.46 -17.61
C LEU A 93 19.89 13.47 -17.17
N GLY A 94 19.32 13.31 -15.98
CA GLY A 94 18.25 14.17 -15.46
C GLY A 94 18.64 14.92 -14.19
N LYS A 95 17.75 15.82 -13.77
CA LYS A 95 17.84 16.47 -12.45
C LYS A 95 17.62 15.45 -11.32
N VAL A 96 16.68 14.53 -11.53
CA VAL A 96 16.45 13.34 -10.67
C VAL A 96 16.72 12.09 -11.50
N ASN A 97 17.53 11.18 -10.97
CA ASN A 97 18.02 9.98 -11.66
C ASN A 97 17.64 8.73 -10.86
N ILE A 98 16.81 7.89 -11.45
CA ILE A 98 16.30 6.67 -10.82
C ILE A 98 16.83 5.46 -11.60
N GLY A 99 17.62 4.63 -10.92
CA GLY A 99 18.12 3.36 -11.45
C GLY A 99 17.13 2.24 -11.16
N ILE A 100 16.78 1.44 -12.18
CA ILE A 100 15.86 0.32 -12.05
C ILE A 100 16.60 -0.95 -12.45
N THR A 101 16.63 -1.96 -11.58
CA THR A 101 17.36 -3.21 -11.83
C THR A 101 16.66 -4.41 -11.23
N ALA A 102 16.77 -5.57 -11.88
CA ALA A 102 16.30 -6.84 -11.32
C ALA A 102 17.09 -7.25 -10.06
N GLY A 103 18.27 -6.67 -9.83
CA GLY A 103 19.21 -7.08 -8.78
C GLY A 103 20.03 -8.30 -9.18
N VAL A 104 20.51 -9.05 -8.18
CA VAL A 104 21.21 -10.32 -8.38
C VAL A 104 20.51 -11.42 -7.60
N GLU A 105 20.55 -12.64 -8.13
CA GLU A 105 20.01 -13.83 -7.48
C GLU A 105 21.04 -14.50 -6.55
N THR A 106 21.85 -13.68 -5.88
CA THR A 106 22.87 -14.10 -4.91
C THR A 106 22.80 -13.24 -3.65
N ASP A 107 23.54 -13.61 -2.61
CA ASP A 107 23.48 -12.94 -1.30
C ASP A 107 24.15 -11.56 -1.24
N ARG A 108 24.87 -11.13 -2.29
CA ARG A 108 25.62 -9.87 -2.30
C ARG A 108 25.91 -9.35 -3.71
N ILE A 109 26.19 -8.05 -3.81
CA ILE A 109 26.56 -7.36 -5.06
C ILE A 109 28.04 -6.96 -5.08
N SER A 110 28.55 -6.60 -6.26
CA SER A 110 29.91 -6.12 -6.44
C SER A 110 30.12 -4.69 -5.94
N HIS A 111 31.38 -4.34 -5.68
CA HIS A 111 31.77 -2.96 -5.36
C HIS A 111 31.40 -1.97 -6.47
N VAL A 112 31.47 -2.38 -7.74
CA VAL A 112 31.04 -1.56 -8.88
C VAL A 112 29.55 -1.23 -8.81
N TRP A 113 28.72 -2.22 -8.48
CA TRP A 113 27.28 -2.01 -8.32
C TRP A 113 26.98 -1.10 -7.13
N VAL A 114 27.70 -1.25 -6.00
CA VAL A 114 27.56 -0.36 -4.85
C VAL A 114 27.85 1.10 -5.24
N GLN A 115 28.93 1.35 -5.99
CA GLN A 115 29.29 2.69 -6.47
C GLN A 115 28.18 3.27 -7.35
N LYS A 116 27.72 2.49 -8.32
CA LYS A 116 26.72 2.94 -9.29
C LYS A 116 25.33 3.15 -8.70
N CYS A 117 24.93 2.32 -7.74
CA CYS A 117 23.71 2.55 -6.97
C CYS A 117 23.77 3.89 -6.22
N ASN A 118 24.93 4.23 -5.65
CA ASN A 118 25.14 5.49 -4.93
C ASN A 118 25.22 6.74 -5.83
N GLU A 119 25.38 6.57 -7.15
CA GLU A 119 25.29 7.68 -8.11
C GLU A 119 23.84 8.13 -8.35
N MET A 120 22.86 7.26 -8.08
CA MET A 120 21.43 7.48 -8.31
C MET A 120 20.74 8.15 -7.12
N ASP A 121 19.65 8.88 -7.39
CA ASP A 121 18.80 9.50 -6.38
C ASP A 121 17.83 8.50 -5.73
N LEU A 122 17.52 7.41 -6.45
CA LEU A 122 16.75 6.26 -5.99
C LEU A 122 17.11 5.02 -6.82
N VAL A 123 17.18 3.86 -6.18
CA VAL A 123 17.24 2.56 -6.85
C VAL A 123 15.91 1.83 -6.63
N ILE A 124 15.34 1.27 -7.70
CA ILE A 124 14.12 0.45 -7.66
C ILE A 124 14.47 -0.98 -8.06
N VAL A 125 13.96 -1.94 -7.29
CA VAL A 125 14.14 -3.38 -7.52
C VAL A 125 12.81 -4.13 -7.43
N PRO A 126 12.68 -5.32 -8.05
CA PRO A 126 11.39 -5.99 -8.14
C PRO A 126 11.04 -6.85 -6.93
N SER A 127 11.95 -7.07 -5.98
CA SER A 127 11.68 -7.90 -4.80
C SER A 127 12.46 -7.49 -3.56
N GLU A 128 11.96 -7.89 -2.40
CA GLU A 128 12.68 -7.74 -1.12
C GLU A 128 13.99 -8.52 -1.10
N HIS A 129 14.10 -9.61 -1.85
CA HIS A 129 15.36 -10.34 -2.02
C HIS A 129 16.42 -9.44 -2.68
N SER A 130 16.11 -8.88 -3.85
CA SER A 130 17.01 -7.98 -4.56
C SER A 130 17.35 -6.75 -3.73
N ARG A 131 16.38 -6.19 -3.00
CA ARG A 131 16.63 -5.06 -2.07
C ARG A 131 17.61 -5.45 -0.98
N LYS A 132 17.41 -6.62 -0.35
CA LYS A 132 18.27 -7.13 0.72
C LYS A 132 19.69 -7.36 0.22
N SER A 133 19.86 -8.01 -0.93
CA SER A 133 21.19 -8.27 -1.50
C SER A 133 21.96 -6.98 -1.81
N ILE A 134 21.27 -5.90 -2.21
CA ILE A 134 21.90 -4.59 -2.44
C ILE A 134 22.23 -3.88 -1.12
N VAL A 135 21.28 -3.81 -0.19
CA VAL A 135 21.40 -3.01 1.05
C VAL A 135 22.33 -3.65 2.07
N ASP A 136 22.31 -4.98 2.20
CA ASP A 136 23.10 -5.71 3.18
C ASP A 136 24.55 -5.96 2.70
N SER A 137 24.85 -5.67 1.42
CA SER A 137 26.20 -5.79 0.89
C SER A 137 27.14 -4.76 1.50
N VAL A 138 28.17 -5.26 2.19
CA VAL A 138 29.27 -4.46 2.74
C VAL A 138 30.57 -4.91 2.08
N ILE A 139 31.24 -3.98 1.40
CA ILE A 139 32.52 -4.21 0.73
C ILE A 139 33.63 -3.66 1.62
N GLU A 140 34.55 -4.52 2.02
CA GLU A 140 35.78 -4.09 2.69
C GLU A 140 36.82 -3.69 1.64
N TRP A 141 37.52 -2.59 1.86
CA TRP A 141 38.63 -2.16 1.01
C TRP A 141 39.85 -1.83 1.87
N LYS A 142 41.03 -2.03 1.29
CA LYS A 142 42.31 -1.66 1.87
C LYS A 142 43.18 -1.04 0.78
N ASN A 143 43.68 0.17 1.03
CA ASN A 143 44.67 0.80 0.17
C ASN A 143 46.02 0.14 0.44
N GLU A 144 46.55 -0.56 -0.57
CA GLU A 144 47.83 -1.28 -0.45
C GLU A 144 49.03 -0.34 -0.25
N GLN A 145 48.93 0.93 -0.65
CA GLN A 145 50.01 1.91 -0.53
C GLN A 145 49.99 2.67 0.79
N THR A 146 48.81 3.08 1.27
CA THR A 146 48.67 3.86 2.53
C THR A 146 48.40 2.98 3.74
N GLY A 147 47.97 1.72 3.53
CA GLY A 147 47.54 0.82 4.59
C GLY A 147 46.16 1.15 5.16
N GLU A 148 45.52 2.23 4.72
CA GLU A 148 44.17 2.63 5.12
C GLU A 148 43.15 1.56 4.72
N ALA A 149 42.22 1.26 5.61
CA ALA A 149 41.14 0.30 5.36
C ALA A 149 39.79 0.89 5.77
N GLY A 150 38.74 0.45 5.10
CA GLY A 150 37.38 0.90 5.38
C GLY A 150 36.32 -0.01 4.78
N THR A 151 35.07 0.37 4.97
CA THR A 151 33.91 -0.33 4.42
C THR A 151 33.14 0.58 3.47
N PHE A 152 32.56 -0.01 2.44
CA PHE A 152 31.79 0.69 1.41
C PHE A 152 30.46 -0.05 1.19
N LYS A 153 29.34 0.67 1.23
CA LYS A 153 27.97 0.10 1.12
C LYS A 153 27.04 1.05 0.38
N VAL A 154 25.86 0.57 0.01
CA VAL A 154 24.83 1.39 -0.63
C VAL A 154 24.21 2.33 0.41
N THR A 155 24.19 3.62 0.11
CA THR A 155 23.58 4.70 0.89
C THR A 155 22.40 5.35 0.17
N ALA A 156 22.30 5.19 -1.17
CA ALA A 156 21.13 5.61 -1.91
C ALA A 156 19.87 4.86 -1.42
N PRO A 157 18.69 5.50 -1.40
CA PRO A 157 17.46 4.80 -1.05
C PRO A 157 17.19 3.69 -2.07
N VAL A 158 16.71 2.54 -1.58
CA VAL A 158 16.32 1.39 -2.40
C VAL A 158 14.87 1.02 -2.09
N SER A 159 13.99 1.15 -3.09
CA SER A 159 12.57 0.79 -2.98
C SER A 159 12.25 -0.48 -3.74
N VAL A 160 11.31 -1.26 -3.22
CA VAL A 160 10.75 -2.40 -3.95
C VAL A 160 9.53 -1.92 -4.73
N CYS A 161 9.48 -2.22 -6.02
CA CYS A 161 8.29 -2.08 -6.86
C CYS A 161 8.16 -3.38 -7.65
N HIS A 162 7.17 -4.21 -7.31
CA HIS A 162 7.02 -5.53 -7.90
C HIS A 162 6.71 -5.47 -9.40
N GLU A 163 7.06 -6.54 -10.11
CA GLU A 163 6.53 -6.77 -11.45
C GLU A 163 5.12 -7.35 -11.35
N GLY A 164 4.34 -7.28 -12.43
CA GLY A 164 2.98 -7.78 -12.44
C GLY A 164 2.58 -8.47 -13.73
N PHE A 165 1.34 -8.99 -13.74
CA PHE A 165 0.75 -9.70 -14.86
C PHE A 165 -0.60 -9.10 -15.28
N ASP A 166 -1.03 -9.39 -16.50
CA ASP A 166 -2.36 -9.00 -16.98
C ASP A 166 -3.44 -9.94 -16.41
N GLY A 167 -4.22 -9.45 -15.45
CA GLY A 167 -5.30 -10.22 -14.81
C GLY A 167 -6.44 -10.62 -15.75
N ASN A 168 -6.54 -10.02 -16.94
CA ASN A 168 -7.48 -10.47 -17.96
C ASN A 168 -7.01 -11.75 -18.67
N VAL A 169 -5.70 -11.99 -18.68
CA VAL A 169 -5.06 -13.13 -19.36
C VAL A 169 -4.73 -14.23 -18.36
N PHE A 170 -3.97 -13.92 -17.31
CA PHE A 170 -3.53 -14.90 -16.32
C PHE A 170 -4.52 -15.00 -15.17
N LYS A 171 -5.43 -15.96 -15.32
CA LYS A 171 -6.46 -16.32 -14.33
C LYS A 171 -6.84 -17.79 -14.50
N LYS A 172 -7.71 -18.28 -13.64
CA LYS A 172 -8.32 -19.59 -13.85
C LYS A 172 -9.19 -19.55 -15.12
N LEU A 173 -8.93 -20.45 -16.06
CA LEU A 173 -9.67 -20.59 -17.32
C LEU A 173 -10.48 -21.89 -17.33
N ASN A 174 -11.63 -21.86 -17.99
CA ASN A 174 -12.42 -23.04 -18.33
C ASN A 174 -11.88 -23.68 -19.62
N GLU A 175 -12.22 -24.96 -19.87
CA GLU A 175 -11.74 -25.70 -21.05
C GLU A 175 -12.08 -25.02 -22.39
N ASN A 176 -13.21 -24.35 -22.49
CA ASN A 176 -13.61 -23.62 -23.70
C ASN A 176 -12.79 -22.34 -23.94
N GLU A 177 -12.21 -21.76 -22.90
CA GLU A 177 -11.41 -20.50 -22.95
C GLU A 177 -9.95 -20.73 -23.32
N LEU A 178 -9.47 -21.98 -23.30
CA LEU A 178 -8.11 -22.31 -23.71
C LEU A 178 -7.89 -21.95 -25.19
N SER A 179 -6.65 -21.70 -25.59
CA SER A 179 -6.30 -21.51 -27.00
C SER A 179 -6.36 -22.85 -27.76
N GLU A 180 -6.86 -22.84 -29.00
CA GLU A 180 -6.96 -24.06 -29.83
C GLU A 180 -5.60 -24.76 -30.01
N LYS A 181 -4.53 -23.98 -30.15
CA LYS A 181 -3.16 -24.53 -30.26
C LYS A 181 -2.77 -25.34 -29.03
N VAL A 182 -3.12 -24.89 -27.84
CA VAL A 182 -2.78 -25.57 -26.58
C VAL A 182 -3.76 -26.69 -26.26
N LYS A 183 -5.06 -26.53 -26.56
CA LYS A 183 -6.05 -27.62 -26.43
C LYS A 183 -5.68 -28.88 -27.22
N ASN A 184 -5.10 -28.68 -28.40
CA ASN A 184 -4.69 -29.78 -29.28
C ASN A 184 -3.34 -30.41 -28.90
N MET A 185 -2.70 -29.94 -27.81
CA MET A 185 -1.50 -30.59 -27.28
C MET A 185 -1.89 -31.83 -26.49
N HIS A 186 -1.46 -33.00 -26.96
CA HIS A 186 -1.66 -34.26 -26.24
C HIS A 186 -0.35 -34.69 -25.59
N PHE A 187 -0.33 -34.73 -24.26
CA PHE A 187 0.79 -35.26 -23.49
C PHE A 187 0.56 -36.74 -23.19
N GLU A 188 1.61 -37.56 -23.27
CA GLU A 188 1.56 -39.00 -23.00
C GLU A 188 1.09 -39.35 -21.58
N SER A 189 1.32 -38.45 -20.61
CA SER A 189 1.03 -38.69 -19.20
C SER A 189 -0.14 -37.85 -18.71
N GLU A 190 -0.87 -38.36 -17.72
CA GLU A 190 -2.04 -37.70 -17.13
C GLU A 190 -1.67 -36.63 -16.09
N PHE A 191 -0.52 -36.80 -15.43
CA PHE A 191 -0.02 -35.87 -14.42
C PHE A 191 1.31 -35.26 -14.85
N ASN A 192 1.27 -34.06 -15.43
CA ASN A 192 2.50 -33.38 -15.86
C ASN A 192 2.89 -32.24 -14.92
N PHE A 193 4.17 -32.20 -14.58
CA PHE A 193 4.83 -31.02 -14.05
C PHE A 193 5.23 -30.08 -15.19
N LEU A 194 5.14 -28.78 -14.99
CA LEU A 194 5.55 -27.77 -15.95
C LEU A 194 6.67 -26.90 -15.36
N THR A 195 7.74 -26.69 -16.12
CA THR A 195 8.75 -25.66 -15.84
C THR A 195 8.86 -24.72 -17.02
N VAL A 196 9.03 -23.43 -16.73
CA VAL A 196 9.16 -22.37 -17.74
C VAL A 196 10.41 -21.56 -17.41
N GLY A 197 11.33 -21.40 -18.35
CA GLY A 197 12.52 -20.60 -18.10
C GLY A 197 13.63 -20.75 -19.13
N GLN A 198 14.66 -19.91 -18.98
CA GLN A 198 15.84 -19.95 -19.83
C GLN A 198 16.88 -20.91 -19.24
N TRP A 199 17.32 -21.90 -20.01
CA TRP A 199 18.44 -22.75 -19.64
C TRP A 199 19.75 -22.00 -19.89
N GLY A 200 20.28 -21.42 -18.82
CA GLY A 200 21.45 -20.55 -18.86
C GLY A 200 22.77 -21.25 -19.25
N ASN A 201 23.83 -20.45 -19.19
CA ASN A 201 25.20 -20.93 -19.34
C ASN A 201 25.68 -21.61 -18.04
N GLY A 202 26.65 -22.51 -18.17
CA GLY A 202 27.20 -23.32 -17.07
C GLY A 202 27.28 -24.80 -17.43
N GLY A 203 28.00 -25.57 -16.61
CA GLY A 203 27.98 -27.03 -16.65
C GLY A 203 26.71 -27.63 -16.03
N PHE A 204 26.74 -28.94 -15.80
CA PHE A 204 25.63 -29.67 -15.19
C PHE A 204 25.40 -29.18 -13.75
N GLY A 205 24.22 -28.63 -13.47
CA GLY A 205 23.82 -28.08 -12.18
C GLY A 205 24.37 -26.68 -11.87
N GLU A 206 25.06 -26.05 -12.82
CA GLU A 206 25.76 -24.78 -12.60
C GLU A 206 25.02 -23.58 -13.19
N ASP A 207 23.88 -23.79 -13.85
CA ASP A 207 23.06 -22.70 -14.37
C ASP A 207 22.14 -22.13 -13.28
N ARG A 208 21.85 -20.81 -13.34
CA ARG A 208 21.02 -20.12 -12.32
C ARG A 208 19.65 -20.77 -12.12
N LYS A 209 19.02 -21.23 -13.20
CA LYS A 209 17.67 -21.84 -13.18
C LYS A 209 17.71 -23.32 -12.78
N ASN A 210 18.89 -23.91 -12.67
CA ASN A 210 19.15 -25.27 -12.22
C ASN A 210 18.38 -26.35 -13.03
N ILE A 211 18.19 -26.12 -14.33
CA ILE A 211 17.32 -26.94 -15.19
C ILE A 211 17.84 -28.39 -15.29
N SER A 212 19.14 -28.54 -15.40
CA SER A 212 19.81 -29.86 -15.48
C SER A 212 19.53 -30.75 -14.26
N ASN A 213 19.62 -30.20 -13.05
CA ASN A 213 19.29 -30.92 -11.82
C ASN A 213 17.79 -31.17 -11.72
N LEU A 214 16.92 -30.23 -12.13
CA LEU A 214 15.48 -30.45 -12.17
C LEU A 214 15.12 -31.68 -13.02
N VAL A 215 15.67 -31.79 -14.24
CA VAL A 215 15.43 -32.95 -15.11
C VAL A 215 15.97 -34.24 -14.48
N LYS A 216 17.19 -34.22 -13.92
CA LYS A 216 17.78 -35.37 -13.23
C LYS A 216 16.88 -35.84 -12.08
N TYR A 217 16.52 -34.93 -11.17
CA TYR A 217 15.76 -35.27 -9.97
C TYR A 217 14.35 -35.75 -10.31
N PHE A 218 13.75 -35.20 -11.36
CA PHE A 218 12.48 -35.67 -11.89
C PHE A 218 12.57 -37.13 -12.39
N ILE A 219 13.56 -37.44 -13.23
CA ILE A 219 13.78 -38.81 -13.75
C ILE A 219 13.94 -39.79 -12.58
N GLU A 220 14.80 -39.47 -11.63
CA GLU A 220 15.07 -40.34 -10.48
C GLU A 220 13.88 -40.47 -9.52
N ALA A 221 13.01 -39.44 -9.44
CA ALA A 221 11.80 -39.51 -8.63
C ALA A 221 10.72 -40.42 -9.23
N PHE A 222 10.66 -40.52 -10.56
CA PHE A 222 9.58 -41.19 -11.30
C PHE A 222 10.09 -42.23 -12.30
N LEU A 223 11.25 -42.84 -12.03
CA LEU A 223 11.76 -43.93 -12.83
C LEU A 223 10.70 -45.05 -12.97
N CYS A 224 10.56 -45.59 -14.18
CA CYS A 224 9.56 -46.59 -14.59
C CYS A 224 8.09 -46.14 -14.52
N ARG A 225 7.78 -44.87 -14.21
CA ARG A 225 6.41 -44.33 -14.19
C ARG A 225 6.08 -43.64 -15.51
N LYS A 226 5.04 -44.09 -16.21
CA LYS A 226 4.59 -43.50 -17.49
C LYS A 226 3.39 -42.55 -17.35
N ASP A 227 2.73 -42.57 -16.19
CA ASP A 227 1.57 -41.74 -15.87
C ASP A 227 1.94 -40.37 -15.28
N VAL A 228 3.24 -40.10 -15.04
CA VAL A 228 3.76 -38.82 -14.54
C VAL A 228 4.82 -38.29 -15.50
N GLY A 229 4.67 -37.05 -15.97
CA GLY A 229 5.53 -36.44 -16.98
C GLY A 229 6.09 -35.07 -16.57
N LEU A 230 7.10 -34.62 -17.33
CA LEU A 230 7.69 -33.29 -17.18
C LEU A 230 7.65 -32.53 -18.51
N ILE A 231 6.96 -31.39 -18.52
CA ILE A 231 6.88 -30.46 -19.63
C ILE A 231 7.88 -29.34 -19.40
N LEU A 232 8.80 -29.19 -20.34
CA LEU A 232 9.88 -28.20 -20.34
C LEU A 232 9.55 -27.10 -21.36
N LYS A 233 8.99 -25.97 -20.91
CA LYS A 233 8.86 -24.76 -21.74
C LYS A 233 10.13 -23.92 -21.60
N ILE A 234 11.18 -24.34 -22.29
CA ILE A 234 12.53 -23.76 -22.11
C ILE A 234 13.20 -23.38 -23.42
N SER A 235 14.16 -22.47 -23.33
CA SER A 235 15.06 -22.03 -24.41
C SER A 235 16.41 -21.62 -23.82
N MET A 236 17.48 -21.52 -24.60
CA MET A 236 18.75 -20.98 -24.06
C MET A 236 18.92 -19.49 -24.37
N ALA A 237 18.35 -18.98 -25.47
CA ALA A 237 18.39 -17.55 -25.78
C ALA A 237 17.29 -17.09 -26.76
N LYS A 238 17.37 -17.52 -28.02
CA LYS A 238 16.68 -16.85 -29.15
C LYS A 238 15.43 -17.57 -29.68
N ASN A 239 15.02 -18.69 -29.07
CA ASN A 239 13.88 -19.48 -29.55
C ASN A 239 14.02 -19.89 -31.05
N SER A 240 15.25 -20.14 -31.52
CA SER A 240 15.53 -20.55 -32.90
C SER A 240 15.67 -22.07 -33.04
N LEU A 241 15.66 -22.60 -34.27
CA LEU A 241 15.89 -24.03 -34.53
C LEU A 241 17.27 -24.51 -34.02
N ILE A 242 18.29 -23.64 -34.07
CA ILE A 242 19.63 -23.94 -33.54
C ILE A 242 19.58 -24.02 -32.01
N ASP A 243 18.86 -23.09 -31.38
CA ASP A 243 18.63 -23.10 -29.93
C ASP A 243 17.89 -24.38 -29.50
N GLU A 244 16.84 -24.78 -30.23
CA GLU A 244 16.11 -26.02 -30.00
C GLU A 244 17.02 -27.26 -30.09
N PHE A 245 17.87 -27.32 -31.12
CA PHE A 245 18.84 -28.40 -31.28
C PHE A 245 19.79 -28.50 -30.08
N HIS A 246 20.30 -27.37 -29.58
CA HIS A 246 21.18 -27.36 -28.41
C HIS A 246 20.47 -27.78 -27.12
N VAL A 247 19.22 -27.34 -26.91
CA VAL A 247 18.40 -27.79 -25.78
C VAL A 247 18.18 -29.30 -25.85
N LYS A 248 17.78 -29.82 -27.02
CA LYS A 248 17.60 -31.27 -27.24
C LYS A 248 18.88 -32.05 -26.97
N ARG A 249 20.04 -31.54 -27.42
CA ARG A 249 21.33 -32.17 -27.16
C ARG A 249 21.64 -32.26 -25.66
N ARG A 250 21.48 -31.15 -24.93
CA ARG A 250 21.67 -31.11 -23.46
C ARG A 250 20.72 -32.08 -22.75
N LEU A 251 19.46 -32.17 -23.17
CA LEU A 251 18.50 -33.14 -22.61
C LEU A 251 18.95 -34.59 -22.86
N SER A 252 19.37 -34.89 -24.09
CA SER A 252 19.89 -36.23 -24.45
C SER A 252 21.11 -36.63 -23.61
N GLU A 253 21.99 -35.69 -23.28
CA GLU A 253 23.15 -35.94 -22.41
C GLU A 253 22.75 -36.34 -20.97
N ILE A 254 21.59 -35.87 -20.49
CA ILE A 254 21.05 -36.25 -19.18
C ILE A 254 20.33 -37.59 -19.27
N THR A 255 19.47 -37.77 -20.26
CA THR A 255 18.63 -38.97 -20.40
C THR A 255 19.43 -40.21 -20.80
N ALA A 256 20.55 -40.06 -21.51
CA ALA A 256 21.45 -41.16 -21.89
C ALA A 256 22.11 -41.88 -20.70
N ARG A 257 21.97 -41.35 -19.47
CA ARG A 257 22.46 -41.98 -18.24
C ARG A 257 21.51 -43.05 -17.68
N TYR A 258 20.33 -43.22 -18.29
CA TYR A 258 19.28 -44.11 -17.85
C TYR A 258 18.81 -45.01 -19.00
N ASP A 259 18.24 -46.16 -18.66
CA ASP A 259 17.64 -47.05 -19.65
C ASP A 259 16.38 -46.42 -20.26
N LYS A 260 16.30 -46.44 -21.59
CA LYS A 260 15.24 -45.75 -22.35
C LYS A 260 13.83 -46.20 -21.96
N GLU A 261 13.67 -47.49 -21.68
CA GLU A 261 12.38 -48.07 -21.29
C GLU A 261 11.91 -47.59 -19.91
N ASP A 262 12.85 -47.24 -19.03
CA ASP A 262 12.58 -46.80 -17.66
C ASP A 262 12.35 -45.29 -17.52
N LEU A 263 12.70 -44.50 -18.55
CA LEU A 263 12.55 -43.04 -18.51
C LEU A 263 11.06 -42.62 -18.38
N PRO A 264 10.70 -41.72 -17.46
CA PRO A 264 9.38 -41.09 -17.46
C PRO A 264 9.22 -40.16 -18.69
N PRO A 265 7.98 -39.85 -19.13
CA PRO A 265 7.73 -38.93 -20.23
C PRO A 265 8.32 -37.52 -19.98
N ILE A 266 9.12 -37.03 -20.91
CA ILE A 266 9.69 -35.66 -20.89
C ILE A 266 9.36 -34.98 -22.22
N TRP A 267 8.67 -33.85 -22.14
CA TRP A 267 8.16 -33.10 -23.28
C TRP A 267 8.88 -31.76 -23.38
N LEU A 268 9.48 -31.45 -24.52
CA LEU A 268 10.08 -30.15 -24.79
C LEU A 268 9.11 -29.27 -25.59
N LEU A 269 8.69 -28.15 -24.99
CA LEU A 269 7.97 -27.07 -25.67
C LEU A 269 8.94 -25.93 -25.96
N HIS A 270 9.56 -25.95 -27.14
CA HIS A 270 10.44 -24.88 -27.60
C HIS A 270 9.67 -23.84 -28.44
N GLY A 271 10.24 -22.66 -28.60
CA GLY A 271 9.65 -21.59 -29.41
C GLY A 271 8.78 -20.62 -28.61
N TYR A 272 8.16 -19.70 -29.34
CA TYR A 272 7.32 -18.65 -28.77
C TYR A 272 5.88 -19.12 -28.54
N LEU A 273 5.35 -18.78 -27.35
CA LEU A 273 3.93 -18.85 -27.04
C LEU A 273 3.46 -17.43 -26.69
N THR A 274 2.27 -17.04 -27.16
CA THR A 274 1.65 -15.78 -26.74
C THR A 274 1.29 -15.84 -25.25
N GLU A 275 1.00 -14.69 -24.63
CA GLU A 275 0.52 -14.66 -23.23
C GLU A 275 -0.76 -15.49 -23.06
N GLN A 276 -1.69 -15.46 -24.01
CA GLN A 276 -2.91 -16.29 -23.98
C GLN A 276 -2.61 -17.78 -24.11
N GLU A 277 -1.63 -18.15 -24.94
CA GLU A 277 -1.18 -19.54 -25.06
C GLU A 277 -0.46 -20.00 -23.78
N MET A 278 0.35 -19.14 -23.14
CA MET A 278 0.97 -19.43 -21.85
C MET A 278 -0.08 -19.60 -20.73
N ALA A 279 -1.05 -18.70 -20.64
CA ALA A 279 -2.17 -18.83 -19.69
C ALA A 279 -2.99 -20.11 -19.93
N SER A 280 -3.17 -20.49 -21.20
CA SER A 280 -3.80 -21.76 -21.56
C SER A 280 -2.97 -22.96 -21.13
N LEU A 281 -1.63 -22.88 -21.25
CA LEU A 281 -0.72 -23.95 -20.83
C LEU A 281 -0.73 -24.14 -19.31
N TYR A 282 -0.73 -23.05 -18.54
CA TYR A 282 -0.88 -23.13 -17.07
C TYR A 282 -2.24 -23.71 -16.63
N ASN A 283 -3.28 -23.56 -17.45
CA ASN A 283 -4.62 -24.10 -17.18
C ASN A 283 -4.91 -25.46 -17.86
N HIS A 284 -3.96 -26.01 -18.62
CA HIS A 284 -4.19 -27.22 -19.40
C HIS A 284 -4.55 -28.40 -18.48
N PRO A 285 -5.57 -29.22 -18.79
CA PRO A 285 -6.05 -30.27 -17.88
C PRO A 285 -4.97 -31.29 -17.47
N GLN A 286 -4.01 -31.60 -18.34
CA GLN A 286 -2.90 -32.52 -18.05
C GLN A 286 -1.71 -31.85 -17.31
N VAL A 287 -1.69 -30.52 -17.17
CA VAL A 287 -0.68 -29.78 -16.39
C VAL A 287 -1.19 -29.63 -14.97
N LYS A 288 -0.52 -30.30 -14.02
CA LYS A 288 -0.99 -30.41 -12.63
C LYS A 288 -0.18 -29.58 -11.65
N SER A 289 1.09 -29.30 -11.93
CA SER A 289 1.88 -28.47 -11.03
C SER A 289 2.97 -27.72 -11.78
N TYR A 290 3.21 -26.47 -11.40
CA TYR A 290 4.39 -25.73 -11.80
C TYR A 290 5.55 -26.12 -10.89
N ILE A 291 6.73 -26.36 -11.45
CA ILE A 291 7.94 -26.65 -10.69
C ILE A 291 9.12 -25.81 -11.17
N THR A 292 9.86 -25.25 -10.21
CA THR A 292 11.15 -24.60 -10.40
C THR A 292 12.10 -25.02 -9.28
N LEU A 293 13.34 -25.33 -9.63
CA LEU A 293 14.41 -25.61 -8.66
C LEU A 293 15.54 -24.57 -8.77
N SER A 294 15.18 -23.36 -9.22
CA SER A 294 16.12 -22.27 -9.44
C SER A 294 16.98 -22.02 -8.21
N ASN A 295 18.27 -21.74 -8.45
CA ASN A 295 19.20 -21.35 -7.39
C ASN A 295 18.89 -19.93 -6.88
N GLY A 296 18.12 -19.14 -7.63
CA GLY A 296 17.55 -17.88 -7.20
C GLY A 296 16.83 -17.14 -8.32
N GLU A 297 15.87 -16.29 -7.95
CA GLU A 297 15.08 -15.43 -8.82
C GLU A 297 15.12 -13.97 -8.37
N GLY A 298 15.23 -13.06 -9.33
CA GLY A 298 15.04 -11.63 -9.08
C GLY A 298 13.61 -11.33 -8.63
N PHE A 299 12.61 -11.95 -9.26
CA PHE A 299 11.21 -11.87 -8.84
C PHE A 299 10.41 -13.15 -9.14
N GLY A 300 10.51 -13.70 -10.36
CA GLY A 300 9.85 -14.97 -10.72
C GLY A 300 8.51 -14.81 -11.43
N ILE A 301 8.52 -14.23 -12.63
CA ILE A 301 7.30 -14.01 -13.43
C ILE A 301 6.55 -15.32 -13.75
N PRO A 302 7.20 -16.40 -14.22
CA PRO A 302 6.46 -17.64 -14.49
C PRO A 302 5.83 -18.24 -13.23
N GLU A 303 6.50 -18.13 -12.08
CA GLU A 303 5.97 -18.54 -10.79
C GLU A 303 4.72 -17.71 -10.44
N LEU A 304 4.77 -16.38 -10.63
CA LEU A 304 3.65 -15.48 -10.41
C LEU A 304 2.45 -15.77 -11.33
N GLU A 305 2.69 -15.95 -12.62
CA GLU A 305 1.67 -16.28 -13.62
C GLU A 305 1.01 -17.63 -13.30
N SER A 306 1.80 -18.65 -12.97
CA SER A 306 1.29 -19.97 -12.61
C SER A 306 0.41 -19.93 -11.35
N ALA A 307 0.82 -19.14 -10.35
CA ALA A 307 0.05 -18.91 -9.14
C ALA A 307 -1.26 -18.17 -9.44
N ALA A 308 -1.23 -17.14 -10.30
CA ALA A 308 -2.42 -16.42 -10.75
C ALA A 308 -3.42 -17.32 -11.50
N CYS A 309 -2.94 -18.35 -12.20
CA CYS A 309 -3.75 -19.38 -12.86
C CYS A 309 -4.24 -20.50 -11.92
N GLU A 310 -3.96 -20.39 -10.61
CA GLU A 310 -4.33 -21.39 -9.59
C GLU A 310 -3.68 -22.77 -9.83
N LEU A 311 -2.49 -22.79 -10.42
CA LEU A 311 -1.68 -23.99 -10.59
C LEU A 311 -0.81 -24.22 -9.35
N PRO A 312 -0.86 -25.40 -8.69
CA PRO A 312 0.00 -25.70 -7.56
C PRO A 312 1.48 -25.54 -7.88
N VAL A 313 2.20 -24.77 -7.05
CA VAL A 313 3.62 -24.42 -7.26
C VAL A 313 4.54 -25.22 -6.33
N ILE A 314 5.60 -25.80 -6.90
CA ILE A 314 6.80 -26.30 -6.21
C ILE A 314 7.96 -25.35 -6.54
N ALA A 315 8.58 -24.75 -5.52
CA ALA A 315 9.67 -23.80 -5.73
C ALA A 315 10.72 -23.88 -4.60
N THR A 316 11.97 -23.54 -4.93
CA THR A 316 13.04 -23.35 -3.94
C THR A 316 12.62 -22.36 -2.87
N ASN A 317 12.85 -22.66 -1.59
CA ASN A 317 12.42 -21.80 -0.48
C ASN A 317 13.33 -20.58 -0.25
N TRP A 318 13.74 -19.88 -1.31
CA TRP A 318 14.67 -18.76 -1.26
C TRP A 318 14.44 -17.79 -2.43
N SER A 319 14.85 -16.52 -2.28
CA SER A 319 14.81 -15.43 -3.28
C SER A 319 13.44 -14.79 -3.61
N GLY A 320 13.35 -14.04 -4.71
CA GLY A 320 12.33 -13.02 -4.97
C GLY A 320 10.89 -13.54 -5.09
N HIS A 321 10.68 -14.77 -5.56
CA HIS A 321 9.33 -15.34 -5.67
C HIS A 321 8.64 -15.55 -4.32
N LEU A 322 9.41 -15.51 -3.22
CA LEU A 322 8.84 -15.55 -1.87
C LEU A 322 8.02 -14.30 -1.53
N ASP A 323 8.13 -13.21 -2.28
CA ASP A 323 7.33 -12.00 -2.02
C ASP A 323 5.82 -12.25 -2.24
N PHE A 324 5.47 -13.16 -3.16
CA PHE A 324 4.10 -13.55 -3.45
C PHE A 324 3.76 -14.99 -3.05
N LEU A 325 4.74 -15.91 -2.94
CA LEU A 325 4.48 -17.29 -2.50
C LEU A 325 4.34 -17.44 -0.95
N LYS A 326 4.57 -16.39 -0.16
CA LYS A 326 4.67 -16.51 1.31
C LYS A 326 3.35 -16.94 1.99
N LYS A 327 3.51 -17.77 3.04
CA LYS A 327 2.52 -18.37 3.99
C LYS A 327 2.17 -19.86 3.79
N GLY A 328 2.98 -20.62 3.05
CA GLY A 328 2.81 -22.08 2.96
C GLY A 328 1.70 -22.50 2.00
N LEU A 329 1.34 -21.62 1.06
CA LEU A 329 0.42 -21.92 -0.04
C LEU A 329 1.14 -22.46 -1.29
N PHE A 330 2.39 -22.89 -1.12
CA PHE A 330 3.18 -23.58 -2.15
C PHE A 330 4.04 -24.67 -1.49
N SER A 331 4.49 -25.62 -2.30
CA SER A 331 5.38 -26.68 -1.84
C SER A 331 6.84 -26.20 -1.88
N ALA A 332 7.27 -25.62 -0.77
CA ALA A 332 8.63 -25.13 -0.58
C ALA A 332 9.66 -26.27 -0.58
N VAL A 333 10.73 -26.11 -1.36
CA VAL A 333 11.86 -27.04 -1.45
C VAL A 333 13.04 -26.51 -0.63
N ASP A 334 13.60 -27.35 0.23
CA ASP A 334 14.76 -27.02 1.05
C ASP A 334 16.05 -26.87 0.24
N TYR A 335 16.97 -26.07 0.76
CA TYR A 335 18.23 -25.71 0.11
C TYR A 335 19.36 -25.54 1.12
N GLU A 336 20.57 -25.37 0.60
CA GLU A 336 21.76 -24.91 1.31
C GLU A 336 22.37 -23.73 0.55
N LEU A 337 22.80 -22.68 1.25
CA LEU A 337 23.51 -21.57 0.59
C LEU A 337 24.95 -21.99 0.29
N LYS A 338 25.29 -22.04 -1.00
CA LYS A 338 26.64 -22.38 -1.48
C LYS A 338 27.17 -21.28 -2.38
N ASP A 339 28.49 -21.16 -2.42
CA ASP A 339 29.16 -20.27 -3.36
C ASP A 339 28.76 -20.63 -4.79
N ILE A 340 28.59 -19.61 -5.63
CA ILE A 340 28.34 -19.83 -7.04
C ILE A 340 29.54 -20.55 -7.67
N PRO A 341 29.32 -21.47 -8.62
CA PRO A 341 30.41 -22.13 -9.34
C PRO A 341 31.14 -21.11 -10.23
N ASP A 342 32.43 -21.36 -10.50
CA ASP A 342 33.25 -20.47 -11.35
C ASP A 342 32.62 -20.24 -12.75
N ALA A 343 31.90 -21.23 -13.29
CA ALA A 343 31.19 -21.11 -14.57
C ALA A 343 29.98 -20.17 -14.55
N ALA A 344 29.44 -19.85 -13.36
CA ALA A 344 28.34 -18.90 -13.18
C ALA A 344 28.81 -17.48 -12.86
N VAL A 345 30.11 -17.29 -12.59
CA VAL A 345 30.70 -15.96 -12.36
C VAL A 345 30.57 -15.12 -13.63
N TRP A 346 29.99 -13.93 -13.47
CA TRP A 346 29.83 -12.94 -14.52
C TRP A 346 30.23 -11.58 -13.94
N ASP A 347 31.53 -11.29 -13.90
CA ASP A 347 32.03 -10.05 -13.28
C ASP A 347 31.62 -8.80 -14.09
N PRO A 348 31.15 -7.71 -13.45
CA PRO A 348 30.97 -7.48 -12.02
C PRO A 348 29.53 -7.73 -11.50
N ILE A 349 28.75 -8.57 -12.18
CA ILE A 349 27.32 -8.81 -11.91
C ILE A 349 27.15 -9.96 -10.91
N LEU A 350 27.60 -11.16 -11.27
CA LEU A 350 27.69 -12.32 -10.36
C LEU A 350 29.15 -12.52 -9.97
N ILE A 351 29.49 -12.15 -8.74
CA ILE A 351 30.88 -12.13 -8.28
C ILE A 351 31.28 -13.44 -7.62
N LYS A 352 32.56 -13.80 -7.76
CA LYS A 352 33.14 -14.95 -7.07
C LYS A 352 32.95 -14.82 -5.55
N GLY A 353 32.53 -15.91 -4.91
CA GLY A 353 32.28 -15.96 -3.47
C GLY A 353 30.91 -15.38 -3.03
N SER A 354 30.06 -14.93 -3.96
CA SER A 354 28.64 -14.77 -3.65
C SER A 354 27.95 -16.14 -3.60
N ARG A 355 26.84 -16.22 -2.86
CA ARG A 355 26.13 -17.48 -2.61
C ARG A 355 24.71 -17.47 -3.14
N TRP A 356 24.25 -18.64 -3.57
CA TRP A 356 22.87 -18.90 -4.00
C TRP A 356 22.32 -20.19 -3.38
N ALA A 357 21.02 -20.44 -3.56
CA ALA A 357 20.33 -21.58 -2.95
C ALA A 357 20.54 -22.88 -3.74
N ALA A 358 21.53 -23.68 -3.34
CA ALA A 358 21.70 -25.04 -3.87
C ALA A 358 20.61 -25.96 -3.29
N VAL A 359 19.67 -26.38 -4.13
CA VAL A 359 18.53 -27.23 -3.76
C VAL A 359 18.99 -28.59 -3.19
N LYS A 360 18.33 -29.07 -2.14
CA LYS A 360 18.53 -30.42 -1.60
C LYS A 360 17.78 -31.44 -2.45
N GLU A 361 18.54 -32.31 -3.12
CA GLU A 361 18.03 -33.34 -4.02
C GLU A 361 16.93 -34.21 -3.40
N ASP A 362 17.15 -34.73 -2.19
CA ASP A 362 16.19 -35.63 -1.52
C ASP A 362 14.85 -34.93 -1.21
N ASP A 363 14.89 -33.66 -0.77
CA ASP A 363 13.67 -32.91 -0.49
C ASP A 363 12.95 -32.58 -1.81
N ALA A 364 13.65 -32.17 -2.87
CA ALA A 364 13.05 -31.93 -4.18
C ALA A 364 12.28 -33.16 -4.69
N LYS A 365 12.91 -34.34 -4.65
CA LYS A 365 12.28 -35.62 -5.01
C LYS A 365 11.09 -35.94 -4.12
N HIS A 366 11.21 -35.71 -2.81
CA HIS A 366 10.13 -35.91 -1.86
C HIS A 366 8.92 -35.00 -2.15
N ARG A 367 9.14 -33.71 -2.40
CA ARG A 367 8.07 -32.75 -2.74
C ARG A 367 7.35 -33.13 -4.03
N MET A 368 8.09 -33.53 -5.06
CA MET A 368 7.49 -34.02 -6.31
C MET A 368 6.61 -35.26 -6.07
N LYS A 369 7.14 -36.29 -5.38
CA LYS A 369 6.37 -37.51 -5.06
C LYS A 369 5.13 -37.22 -4.21
N LYS A 370 5.25 -36.28 -3.26
CA LYS A 370 4.14 -35.84 -2.41
C LYS A 370 3.06 -35.09 -3.19
N MET A 371 3.45 -34.27 -4.16
CA MET A 371 2.51 -33.57 -5.05
C MET A 371 1.65 -34.56 -5.84
N VAL A 372 2.25 -35.63 -6.37
CA VAL A 372 1.52 -36.69 -7.10
C VAL A 372 0.61 -37.49 -6.15
N SER A 373 1.13 -37.92 -5.00
CA SER A 373 0.39 -38.80 -4.08
C SER A 373 -0.65 -38.07 -3.20
N SER A 374 -0.60 -36.75 -3.10
CA SER A 374 -1.49 -35.95 -2.23
C SER A 374 -1.86 -34.61 -2.86
N TYR A 375 -2.42 -34.66 -4.06
CA TYR A 375 -2.68 -33.49 -4.91
C TYR A 375 -3.79 -32.55 -4.40
N PHE A 376 -4.80 -33.07 -3.69
CA PHE A 376 -5.97 -32.28 -3.27
C PHE A 376 -5.59 -31.05 -2.43
N LYS A 377 -4.71 -31.21 -1.42
CA LYS A 377 -4.36 -30.09 -0.53
C LYS A 377 -3.59 -28.97 -1.25
N PRO A 378 -2.57 -29.25 -2.09
CA PRO A 378 -1.96 -28.26 -2.96
C PRO A 378 -2.93 -27.52 -3.90
N THR A 379 -3.99 -28.16 -4.39
CA THR A 379 -4.99 -27.44 -5.21
C THR A 379 -5.77 -26.40 -4.42
N GLU A 380 -6.09 -26.67 -3.15
CA GLU A 380 -6.72 -25.68 -2.27
C GLU A 380 -5.79 -24.52 -1.98
N TRP A 381 -4.49 -24.80 -1.75
CA TRP A 381 -3.47 -23.76 -1.60
C TRP A 381 -3.36 -22.86 -2.84
N ALA A 382 -3.36 -23.46 -4.03
CA ALA A 382 -3.24 -22.71 -5.28
C ALA A 382 -4.44 -21.78 -5.53
N LYS A 383 -5.66 -22.18 -5.16
CA LYS A 383 -6.85 -21.32 -5.23
C LYS A 383 -6.75 -20.11 -4.30
N GLU A 384 -6.30 -20.33 -3.07
CA GLU A 384 -6.10 -19.25 -2.09
C GLU A 384 -4.99 -18.30 -2.54
N LEU A 385 -3.85 -18.85 -2.96
CA LEU A 385 -2.72 -18.09 -3.48
C LEU A 385 -3.10 -17.28 -4.72
N GLY A 386 -3.84 -17.85 -5.66
CA GLY A 386 -4.27 -17.16 -6.87
C GLY A 386 -5.14 -15.94 -6.59
N LYS A 387 -6.00 -15.99 -5.56
CA LYS A 387 -6.79 -14.84 -5.11
C LYS A 387 -5.91 -13.72 -4.55
N GLU A 388 -4.97 -14.07 -3.66
CA GLU A 388 -4.02 -13.12 -3.07
C GLU A 388 -3.15 -12.46 -4.16
N VAL A 389 -2.61 -13.27 -5.06
CA VAL A 389 -1.75 -12.83 -6.17
C VAL A 389 -2.49 -11.84 -7.08
N ARG A 390 -3.71 -12.17 -7.53
CA ARG A 390 -4.52 -11.25 -8.37
C ARG A 390 -4.90 -9.95 -7.66
N SER A 391 -5.16 -10.00 -6.35
CA SER A 391 -5.53 -8.80 -5.58
C SER A 391 -4.39 -7.79 -5.38
N ARG A 392 -3.13 -8.18 -5.63
CA ARG A 392 -1.94 -7.38 -5.28
C ARG A 392 -0.97 -7.16 -6.44
N PHE A 393 -0.81 -8.15 -7.32
CA PHE A 393 0.25 -8.17 -8.34
C PHE A 393 -0.28 -8.06 -9.78
N GLU A 394 -1.58 -7.78 -9.97
CA GLU A 394 -2.08 -7.32 -11.27
C GLU A 394 -1.42 -5.99 -11.66
N LEU A 395 -1.18 -5.82 -12.97
CA LEU A 395 -0.49 -4.64 -13.53
C LEU A 395 -1.02 -3.30 -13.01
N GLN A 396 -2.33 -3.16 -12.79
CA GLN A 396 -2.93 -1.93 -12.26
C GLN A 396 -2.37 -1.52 -10.89
N PHE A 397 -2.18 -2.47 -9.98
CA PHE A 397 -1.74 -2.20 -8.61
C PHE A 397 -0.24 -1.91 -8.56
N VAL A 398 0.55 -2.74 -9.22
CA VAL A 398 2.02 -2.57 -9.27
C VAL A 398 2.43 -1.30 -10.01
N ASN A 399 1.70 -0.91 -11.06
CA ASN A 399 1.94 0.34 -11.75
C ASN A 399 1.63 1.55 -10.86
N GLN A 400 0.55 1.48 -10.08
CA GLN A 400 0.21 2.55 -9.14
C GLN A 400 1.24 2.68 -8.01
N GLU A 401 1.73 1.56 -7.49
CA GLU A 401 2.82 1.53 -6.51
C GLU A 401 4.09 2.19 -7.07
N PHE A 402 4.49 1.80 -8.28
CA PHE A 402 5.64 2.37 -8.99
C PHE A 402 5.51 3.90 -9.16
N LEU A 403 4.33 4.38 -9.61
CA LEU A 403 4.06 5.81 -9.77
C LEU A 403 4.13 6.57 -8.44
N ASN A 404 3.62 5.98 -7.36
CA ASN A 404 3.68 6.58 -6.03
C ASN A 404 5.13 6.75 -5.56
N VAL A 405 5.97 5.73 -5.75
CA VAL A 405 7.40 5.77 -5.40
C VAL A 405 8.14 6.85 -6.17
N ILE A 406 7.93 6.96 -7.49
CA ILE A 406 8.56 8.00 -8.31
C ILE A 406 8.11 9.40 -7.87
N LYS A 407 6.80 9.62 -7.67
CA LYS A 407 6.28 10.92 -7.24
C LYS A 407 6.83 11.32 -5.88
N GLN A 408 6.96 10.39 -4.93
CA GLN A 408 7.58 10.65 -3.64
C GLN A 408 9.06 11.03 -3.78
N CYS A 409 9.81 10.35 -4.65
CA CYS A 409 11.20 10.71 -4.94
C CYS A 409 11.29 12.14 -5.52
N LEU A 410 10.46 12.46 -6.52
CA LEU A 410 10.40 13.79 -7.11
C LEU A 410 10.04 14.86 -6.07
N LEU A 411 9.03 14.62 -5.23
CA LEU A 411 8.64 15.54 -4.17
C LEU A 411 9.79 15.79 -3.18
N LYS A 412 10.49 14.73 -2.74
CA LYS A 412 11.67 14.88 -1.86
C LYS A 412 12.78 15.72 -2.50
N GLN A 413 13.00 15.58 -3.80
CA GLN A 413 14.03 16.34 -4.52
C GLN A 413 13.59 17.79 -4.81
N MET A 414 12.27 18.05 -4.87
CA MET A 414 11.71 19.40 -5.00
C MET A 414 11.71 20.16 -3.67
N VAL A 415 11.66 19.46 -2.53
CA VAL A 415 11.75 20.04 -1.18
C VAL A 415 13.23 20.11 -0.77
N LYS A 416 13.89 21.24 -1.05
CA LYS A 416 15.33 21.48 -0.76
C LYS A 416 15.68 21.79 0.70
N LEU A 417 14.71 21.76 1.61
CA LEU A 417 14.95 22.04 3.03
C LEU A 417 15.11 20.69 3.76
N SER A 418 16.17 20.54 4.56
CA SER A 418 16.24 19.45 5.54
C SER A 418 14.99 19.47 6.43
N PRO A 419 14.59 18.36 7.08
CA PRO A 419 13.39 18.34 7.92
C PRO A 419 13.37 19.47 8.98
N ARG A 420 14.55 19.88 9.46
CA ARG A 420 14.69 21.03 10.36
C ARG A 420 14.44 22.36 9.66
N GLU A 421 15.04 22.55 8.49
CA GLU A 421 14.87 23.78 7.69
C GLU A 421 13.43 23.91 7.15
N ASP A 422 12.77 22.81 6.82
CA ASP A 422 11.37 22.78 6.41
C ASP A 422 10.47 23.26 7.54
N LEU A 423 10.69 22.75 8.76
CA LEU A 423 9.98 23.20 9.95
C LEU A 423 10.28 24.66 10.29
N ALA A 424 11.55 25.06 10.21
CA ALA A 424 11.96 26.44 10.45
C ALA A 424 11.33 27.41 9.43
N SER A 425 11.05 26.95 8.20
CA SER A 425 10.43 27.78 7.16
C SER A 425 9.00 28.22 7.49
N TYR A 426 8.31 27.51 8.38
CA TYR A 426 6.98 27.92 8.84
C TYR A 426 7.02 29.07 9.86
N ILE A 427 8.16 29.27 10.54
CA ILE A 427 8.35 30.32 11.54
C ILE A 427 8.71 31.63 10.85
N ASP A 428 7.78 32.56 10.88
CA ASP A 428 7.93 33.95 10.42
C ASP A 428 8.15 34.94 11.57
N THR A 429 8.25 34.45 12.82
CA THR A 429 8.50 35.24 14.03
C THR A 429 9.67 34.70 14.86
N PRO A 430 10.90 34.66 14.32
CA PRO A 430 12.05 34.02 14.99
C PRO A 430 12.50 34.68 16.30
N ASN A 431 12.02 35.89 16.60
CA ASN A 431 12.34 36.63 17.84
C ASN A 431 11.26 36.52 18.92
N ASP A 432 10.12 35.90 18.60
CA ASP A 432 9.02 35.67 19.54
C ASP A 432 9.15 34.29 20.22
N TYR A 433 8.37 34.04 21.27
CA TYR A 433 8.34 32.74 21.93
C TYR A 433 7.42 31.77 21.16
N ASN A 434 8.01 30.94 20.32
CA ASN A 434 7.30 30.11 19.35
C ASN A 434 6.86 28.78 19.98
N VAL A 435 5.55 28.61 20.10
CA VAL A 435 4.93 27.42 20.69
C VAL A 435 4.30 26.59 19.59
N PHE A 436 4.73 25.33 19.48
CA PHE A 436 4.13 24.36 18.59
C PHE A 436 3.07 23.53 19.33
N TYR A 437 1.90 23.37 18.72
CA TYR A 437 0.85 22.47 19.20
C TYR A 437 0.37 21.58 18.05
N SER A 438 0.32 20.27 18.25
CA SER A 438 -0.17 19.33 17.23
C SER A 438 -1.48 18.63 17.61
N MET A 439 -2.41 18.60 16.66
CA MET A 439 -3.57 17.72 16.68
C MET A 439 -3.95 17.29 15.24
N PRO A 440 -3.44 16.15 14.75
CA PRO A 440 -3.72 15.66 13.40
C PRO A 440 -4.93 14.71 13.34
N MET A 441 -5.46 14.33 14.49
CA MET A 441 -6.47 13.28 14.64
C MET A 441 -7.85 13.93 14.62
N SER A 442 -8.69 13.60 13.63
CA SER A 442 -10.11 13.98 13.51
C SER A 442 -10.53 15.46 13.63
N ALA A 443 -11.69 15.81 13.07
CA ALA A 443 -12.25 17.17 13.25
C ALA A 443 -12.59 17.46 14.72
N GLY A 444 -13.05 16.44 15.47
CA GLY A 444 -13.45 16.55 16.86
C GLY A 444 -12.28 16.94 17.77
N ASP A 445 -11.13 16.27 17.66
CA ASP A 445 -9.99 16.58 18.53
C ASP A 445 -9.37 17.94 18.20
N VAL A 446 -9.36 18.34 16.92
CA VAL A 446 -8.96 19.69 16.51
C VAL A 446 -9.85 20.75 17.15
N TYR A 447 -11.17 20.52 17.16
CA TYR A 447 -12.11 21.43 17.81
C TYR A 447 -11.94 21.46 19.34
N ILE A 448 -11.80 20.30 19.98
CA ILE A 448 -11.50 20.19 21.42
C ILE A 448 -10.24 20.96 21.79
N SER A 449 -9.22 20.89 20.94
CA SER A 449 -7.97 21.60 21.14
C SER A 449 -8.15 23.11 21.18
N THR A 450 -9.20 23.70 20.60
CA THR A 450 -9.42 25.16 20.70
C THR A 450 -9.58 25.64 22.13
N ALA A 451 -10.28 24.87 22.99
CA ALA A 451 -10.40 25.15 24.42
C ALA A 451 -9.06 24.97 25.16
N VAL A 452 -8.26 23.97 24.76
CA VAL A 452 -6.91 23.75 25.30
C VAL A 452 -6.00 24.93 24.96
N ILE A 453 -6.07 25.43 23.73
CA ILE A 453 -5.27 26.55 23.23
C ILE A 453 -5.66 27.85 23.95
N ASN A 454 -6.96 28.13 24.14
CA ASN A 454 -7.41 29.28 24.92
C ASN A 454 -6.91 29.22 26.38
N GLY A 455 -6.92 28.03 26.96
CA GLY A 455 -6.35 27.76 28.28
C GLY A 455 -4.84 27.97 28.36
N LEU A 456 -4.12 27.42 27.39
CA LEU A 456 -2.67 27.52 27.25
C LEU A 456 -2.23 28.97 27.04
N ARG A 457 -2.97 29.73 26.23
CA ARG A 457 -2.70 31.14 25.94
C ARG A 457 -2.58 31.98 27.21
N LYS A 458 -3.38 31.69 28.24
CA LYS A 458 -3.37 32.37 29.55
C LYS A 458 -2.11 32.11 30.37
N LYS A 459 -1.36 31.05 30.07
CA LYS A 459 -0.11 30.68 30.78
C LYS A 459 1.16 31.10 30.03
N LEU A 460 1.05 31.35 28.73
CA LEU A 460 2.17 31.72 27.87
C LEU A 460 2.45 33.22 27.95
N PRO A 461 3.73 33.66 27.80
CA PRO A 461 4.10 35.08 27.81
C PRO A 461 3.44 35.84 26.66
N GLU A 462 3.19 37.14 26.84
CA GLU A 462 2.41 37.97 25.88
C GLU A 462 2.94 37.91 24.44
N ASN A 463 4.25 37.82 24.26
CA ASN A 463 4.89 37.69 22.94
C ASN A 463 4.85 36.28 22.34
N ALA A 464 4.26 35.27 23.00
CA ALA A 464 4.25 33.92 22.47
C ALA A 464 3.37 33.79 21.23
N LYS A 465 3.78 32.97 20.26
CA LYS A 465 3.05 32.68 19.02
C LYS A 465 2.74 31.19 18.95
N ILE A 466 1.45 30.85 18.91
CA ILE A 466 1.01 29.45 18.87
C ILE A 466 0.85 29.02 17.41
N TYR A 467 1.73 28.13 16.97
CA TYR A 467 1.66 27.45 15.68
C TYR A 467 0.92 26.12 15.86
N PHE A 468 -0.23 25.97 15.22
CA PHE A 468 -1.07 24.78 15.34
C PHE A 468 -0.91 23.87 14.12
N ALA A 469 -0.50 22.62 14.29
CA ALA A 469 -0.41 21.66 13.19
C ALA A 469 -1.63 20.73 13.11
N THR A 470 -2.24 20.63 11.92
CA THR A 470 -3.34 19.69 11.63
C THR A 470 -3.43 19.35 10.14
N GLN A 471 -4.26 18.37 9.78
CA GLN A 471 -4.50 18.02 8.37
C GLN A 471 -5.23 19.16 7.65
N GLU A 472 -4.91 19.40 6.37
CA GLU A 472 -5.47 20.53 5.60
C GLU A 472 -7.00 20.59 5.64
N LYS A 473 -7.66 19.42 5.58
CA LYS A 473 -9.13 19.29 5.66
C LYS A 473 -9.75 19.72 7.00
N TYR A 474 -8.97 20.04 8.03
CA TYR A 474 -9.45 20.49 9.35
C TYR A 474 -9.05 21.94 9.67
N LYS A 475 -8.25 22.56 8.81
CA LYS A 475 -7.69 23.91 9.00
C LYS A 475 -8.76 24.97 9.25
N ASP A 476 -9.89 24.88 8.55
CA ASP A 476 -10.97 25.88 8.66
C ASP A 476 -11.67 25.89 10.03
N ILE A 477 -11.51 24.84 10.85
CA ILE A 477 -11.98 24.84 12.25
C ILE A 477 -11.25 25.91 13.07
N LEU A 478 -9.99 26.18 12.73
CA LEU A 478 -9.10 27.11 13.44
C LEU A 478 -9.08 28.51 12.82
N LYS A 479 -9.79 28.72 11.70
CA LYS A 479 -9.83 29.99 11.00
C LYS A 479 -10.37 31.09 11.91
N ASN A 480 -9.67 32.23 11.93
CA ASN A 480 -9.95 33.39 12.78
C ASN A 480 -9.86 33.15 14.30
N ASN A 481 -9.29 32.02 14.75
CA ASN A 481 -9.05 31.80 16.18
C ASN A 481 -8.03 32.81 16.72
N PRO A 482 -8.37 33.64 17.71
CA PRO A 482 -7.49 34.70 18.21
C PRO A 482 -6.26 34.17 18.95
N ASP A 483 -6.33 32.93 19.44
CA ASP A 483 -5.26 32.30 20.22
C ASP A 483 -4.31 31.47 19.34
N VAL A 484 -4.66 31.23 18.06
CA VAL A 484 -3.82 30.54 17.08
C VAL A 484 -3.19 31.56 16.16
N TYR A 485 -1.86 31.65 16.18
CA TYR A 485 -1.14 32.59 15.33
C TYR A 485 -1.07 32.11 13.88
N LYS A 486 -0.75 30.82 13.66
CA LYS A 486 -0.63 30.24 12.33
C LYS A 486 -0.95 28.74 12.33
N VAL A 487 -1.63 28.27 11.30
CA VAL A 487 -1.87 26.83 11.09
C VAL A 487 -0.79 26.27 10.15
N ILE A 488 -0.13 25.19 10.57
CA ILE A 488 0.89 24.47 9.79
C ILE A 488 0.27 23.17 9.25
N PRO A 489 0.50 22.82 7.96
CA PRO A 489 0.07 21.54 7.42
C PRO A 489 0.76 20.36 8.13
N TRP A 490 -0.03 19.38 8.57
CA TRP A 490 0.51 18.18 9.20
C TRP A 490 1.28 17.27 8.23
N ASN A 491 2.42 16.74 8.68
CA ASN A 491 3.21 15.69 8.03
C ASN A 491 3.91 14.79 9.06
N ASP A 492 4.45 13.64 8.63
CA ASP A 492 5.04 12.64 9.52
C ASP A 492 6.31 13.10 10.26
N ASN A 493 7.03 14.12 9.75
CA ASN A 493 8.21 14.66 10.43
C ASN A 493 7.84 15.32 11.77
N LEU A 494 6.60 15.80 11.90
CA LEU A 494 6.07 16.43 13.13
C LEU A 494 5.81 15.43 14.27
N LEU A 495 6.08 14.14 14.07
CA LEU A 495 6.10 13.14 15.14
C LEU A 495 7.42 13.14 15.91
N ASN A 496 8.49 13.72 15.35
CA ASN A 496 9.80 13.77 15.98
C ASN A 496 9.88 14.95 16.96
N VAL A 497 9.74 14.66 18.26
CA VAL A 497 9.77 15.68 19.32
C VAL A 497 11.13 16.39 19.39
N ASP A 498 12.24 15.66 19.27
CA ASP A 498 13.59 16.25 19.27
C ASP A 498 13.77 17.25 18.13
N LEU A 499 13.20 16.95 16.96
CA LEU A 499 13.22 17.83 15.81
C LEU A 499 12.40 19.11 16.06
N LEU A 500 11.21 18.97 16.66
CA LEU A 500 10.35 20.11 17.02
C LEU A 500 11.02 21.00 18.06
N GLU A 501 11.61 20.41 19.10
CA GLU A 501 12.34 21.14 20.16
C GLU A 501 13.62 21.81 19.62
N SER A 502 14.14 21.39 18.46
CA SER A 502 15.26 22.06 17.80
C SER A 502 14.89 23.34 17.03
N VAL A 503 13.58 23.62 16.90
CA VAL A 503 12.99 24.69 16.06
C VAL A 503 12.05 25.60 16.86
N PHE A 504 11.23 25.04 17.74
CA PHE A 504 10.26 25.76 18.57
C PHE A 504 10.72 25.83 20.03
N ASP A 505 10.38 26.92 20.72
CA ASP A 505 10.73 27.10 22.14
C ASP A 505 9.94 26.18 23.08
N LEU A 506 8.76 25.74 22.64
CA LEU A 506 7.93 24.76 23.33
C LEU A 506 7.16 23.92 22.32
N ALA A 507 7.34 22.59 22.36
CA ALA A 507 6.61 21.65 21.52
C ALA A 507 5.60 20.83 22.34
N LEU A 508 4.31 20.93 21.99
CA LEU A 508 3.21 20.23 22.65
C LEU A 508 2.53 19.28 21.66
N THR A 509 2.66 17.98 21.90
CA THR A 509 2.08 16.90 21.07
C THR A 509 1.11 16.04 21.87
N PRO A 510 0.00 16.61 22.38
CA PRO A 510 -0.94 15.88 23.23
C PRO A 510 -1.50 14.62 22.56
N ASN A 511 -1.72 14.65 21.24
CA ASN A 511 -2.13 13.47 20.46
C ASN A 511 -1.10 12.33 20.54
N VAL A 512 0.20 12.64 20.46
CA VAL A 512 1.26 11.65 20.52
C VAL A 512 1.33 11.04 21.92
N ALA A 513 1.21 11.89 22.95
CA ALA A 513 1.22 11.46 24.34
C ALA A 513 0.04 10.56 24.70
N THR A 514 -1.17 10.91 24.25
CA THR A 514 -2.41 10.17 24.55
C THR A 514 -2.63 8.97 23.63
N HIS A 515 -2.11 8.92 22.42
CA HIS A 515 -2.37 7.79 21.52
C HIS A 515 -1.18 6.85 21.32
N TYR A 516 0.06 7.32 21.48
CA TYR A 516 1.25 6.58 21.03
C TYR A 516 2.28 6.28 22.11
N ILE A 517 2.62 7.23 22.99
CA ILE A 517 3.83 7.11 23.84
C ILE A 517 3.51 6.85 25.33
N PHE A 518 2.81 7.76 26.01
CA PHE A 518 2.84 7.78 27.49
C PHE A 518 1.59 7.17 28.15
N SER A 519 0.44 7.32 27.52
CA SER A 519 -0.81 6.80 28.04
C SER A 519 -1.59 6.22 26.89
N ASN A 520 -1.66 4.89 26.74
CA ASN A 520 -2.88 4.29 26.20
C ASN A 520 -4.02 4.60 27.21
N TRP A 521 -4.41 5.88 27.38
CA TRP A 521 -5.29 6.33 28.48
C TRP A 521 -6.60 5.54 28.46
N VAL A 522 -7.05 5.28 27.24
CA VAL A 522 -8.16 4.42 26.86
C VAL A 522 -7.99 2.96 27.33
N ARG A 523 -6.82 2.34 27.14
CA ARG A 523 -6.57 0.92 27.48
C ARG A 523 -6.12 0.71 28.93
N LYS A 524 -5.61 1.74 29.59
CA LYS A 524 -5.19 1.72 31.00
C LYS A 524 -6.35 1.89 31.99
N GLY A 525 -7.60 2.05 31.50
CA GLY A 525 -8.80 1.99 32.33
C GLY A 525 -9.10 3.26 33.13
N GLN A 526 -8.63 4.42 32.70
CA GLN A 526 -8.90 5.71 33.35
C GLN A 526 -10.26 6.27 32.89
N TYR A 527 -11.35 5.64 33.33
CA TYR A 527 -12.72 5.86 32.81
C TYR A 527 -13.48 7.07 33.37
N ASN A 528 -12.81 8.08 33.93
CA ASN A 528 -13.47 9.23 34.57
C ASN A 528 -12.77 10.57 34.28
N ARG A 529 -12.08 10.67 33.15
CA ARG A 529 -11.47 11.92 32.70
C ARG A 529 -11.74 12.12 31.21
N LEU A 530 -12.17 13.32 30.85
CA LEU A 530 -12.46 13.70 29.48
C LEU A 530 -11.15 13.86 28.70
N LEU A 531 -11.22 13.58 27.40
CA LEU A 531 -10.10 13.73 26.47
C LEU A 531 -9.60 15.17 26.42
N ALA A 532 -10.52 16.14 26.47
CA ALA A 532 -10.19 17.56 26.60
C ALA A 532 -9.31 17.83 27.84
N GLU A 533 -9.64 17.22 28.97
CA GLU A 533 -8.91 17.40 30.23
C GLU A 533 -7.53 16.73 30.15
N GLU A 534 -7.39 15.59 29.47
CA GLU A 534 -6.10 14.96 29.23
C GLU A 534 -5.19 15.80 28.33
N TYR A 535 -5.73 16.39 27.26
CA TYR A 535 -4.98 17.32 26.42
C TYR A 535 -4.52 18.55 27.22
N ALA A 536 -5.40 19.13 28.03
CA ALA A 536 -5.06 20.26 28.89
C ALA A 536 -4.01 19.89 29.95
N ASN A 537 -4.13 18.72 30.57
CA ASN A 537 -3.16 18.21 31.54
C ASN A 537 -1.78 18.02 30.91
N PHE A 538 -1.72 17.45 29.70
CA PHE A 538 -0.47 17.32 28.96
C PHE A 538 0.17 18.69 28.69
N CYS A 539 -0.63 19.67 28.28
CA CYS A 539 -0.21 21.05 28.08
C CYS A 539 -0.04 21.85 29.39
N ARG A 540 -0.27 21.23 30.55
CA ARG A 540 -0.22 21.84 31.88
C ARG A 540 -1.06 23.11 31.98
N CYS A 541 -2.20 23.17 31.31
CA CYS A 541 -3.14 24.29 31.32
C CYS A 541 -4.52 23.87 31.86
N GLU A 542 -5.35 24.86 32.17
CA GLU A 542 -6.78 24.62 32.42
C GLU A 542 -7.54 24.80 31.11
N LEU A 543 -8.66 24.10 30.92
CA LEU A 543 -9.48 24.28 29.72
C LEU A 543 -10.12 25.68 29.71
N GLY A 544 -9.93 26.37 28.59
CA GLY A 544 -10.52 27.67 28.29
C GLY A 544 -11.84 27.55 27.53
N ASP A 545 -12.27 28.63 26.90
CA ASP A 545 -13.51 28.62 26.11
C ASP A 545 -13.23 28.03 24.72
N TYR A 546 -14.21 27.28 24.17
CA TYR A 546 -14.13 26.81 22.79
C TYR A 546 -14.14 27.97 21.80
N PHE A 547 -13.53 27.76 20.64
CA PHE A 547 -13.58 28.74 19.55
C PHE A 547 -13.94 28.07 18.23
N ILE A 548 -14.92 28.64 17.54
CA ILE A 548 -15.15 28.44 16.10
C ILE A 548 -15.77 29.71 15.57
N ASP A 549 -15.18 30.25 14.50
CA ASP A 549 -15.78 31.38 13.80
C ASP A 549 -17.00 30.90 13.00
N LYS A 550 -18.01 31.76 12.90
CA LYS A 550 -19.34 31.42 12.38
C LYS A 550 -19.58 32.17 11.08
N GLU A 551 -19.55 31.43 9.99
CA GLU A 551 -19.79 31.99 8.67
C GLU A 551 -21.29 32.04 8.37
N LYS A 552 -21.73 33.10 7.69
CA LYS A 552 -23.12 33.18 7.19
C LYS A 552 -23.35 32.13 6.12
N ILE A 553 -24.59 31.68 6.05
CA ILE A 553 -25.02 30.66 5.10
C ILE A 553 -26.04 31.32 4.17
N ASP A 554 -25.82 31.20 2.87
CA ASP A 554 -26.73 31.69 1.84
C ASP A 554 -27.83 30.65 1.53
N ILE A 555 -28.34 30.00 2.57
CA ILE A 555 -29.43 29.02 2.50
C ILE A 555 -30.50 29.45 3.49
N GLU A 556 -31.73 29.55 3.01
CA GLU A 556 -32.89 29.82 3.84
C GLU A 556 -33.17 28.62 4.75
N LEU A 557 -32.99 28.83 6.06
CA LEU A 557 -33.27 27.82 7.09
C LEU A 557 -34.65 28.09 7.68
N PRO A 558 -35.40 27.04 8.10
CA PRO A 558 -36.64 27.25 8.84
C PRO A 558 -36.41 28.06 10.12
N GLU A 559 -37.43 28.78 10.60
CA GLU A 559 -37.32 29.55 11.84
C GLU A 559 -37.08 28.66 13.07
N ASN A 560 -37.77 27.53 13.13
CA ASN A 560 -37.72 26.57 14.24
C ASN A 560 -37.35 25.19 13.71
N TYR A 561 -36.11 24.76 13.94
CA TYR A 561 -35.64 23.43 13.51
C TYR A 561 -34.70 22.76 14.51
N MET A 562 -34.66 21.44 14.47
CA MET A 562 -33.59 20.64 15.06
C MET A 562 -32.57 20.23 13.99
N THR A 563 -31.34 19.95 14.43
CA THR A 563 -30.29 19.42 13.57
C THR A 563 -30.04 17.95 13.87
N PHE A 564 -29.81 17.17 12.82
CA PHE A 564 -29.56 15.73 12.90
C PHE A 564 -28.31 15.36 12.11
N HIS A 565 -27.38 14.64 12.75
CA HIS A 565 -26.17 14.12 12.13
C HIS A 565 -26.03 12.63 12.46
N ASN A 566 -25.99 11.77 11.45
CA ASN A 566 -26.21 10.35 11.66
C ASN A 566 -24.94 9.51 11.86
N THR A 567 -23.75 9.95 11.41
CA THR A 567 -22.50 9.18 11.56
C THR A 567 -21.27 10.07 11.34
N SER A 568 -20.07 9.48 11.33
CA SER A 568 -18.94 10.00 10.54
C SER A 568 -18.92 9.25 9.20
N GLY A 569 -18.65 9.92 8.07
CA GLY A 569 -18.78 9.40 6.71
C GLY A 569 -18.13 8.04 6.38
N LYS A 570 -18.25 7.60 5.13
CA LYS A 570 -17.93 6.22 4.74
C LYS A 570 -16.48 5.83 5.05
N GLY A 571 -16.32 4.71 5.75
CA GLY A 571 -15.02 4.18 6.17
C GLY A 571 -14.45 4.81 7.45
N GLN A 572 -15.09 5.82 8.04
CA GLN A 572 -14.66 6.48 9.26
C GLN A 572 -15.63 6.20 10.41
N TRP A 573 -15.07 5.78 11.54
CA TRP A 573 -15.82 5.42 12.75
C TRP A 573 -17.08 4.59 12.49
N GLU A 574 -16.96 3.51 11.70
CA GLU A 574 -18.07 2.58 11.38
C GLU A 574 -18.78 2.04 12.64
N GLY A 575 -18.07 1.88 13.75
CA GLY A 575 -18.61 1.51 15.06
C GLY A 575 -19.51 2.57 15.72
N ARG A 576 -19.67 3.75 15.12
CA ARG A 576 -20.59 4.80 15.55
C ARG A 576 -21.86 4.87 14.68
N ARG A 577 -22.03 3.95 13.74
CA ARG A 577 -23.23 3.86 12.90
C ARG A 577 -24.37 3.24 13.67
N TYR A 578 -25.44 4.01 13.80
CA TYR A 578 -26.70 3.56 14.37
C TYR A 578 -27.68 3.24 13.24
N GLU A 579 -28.28 2.06 13.27
CA GLU A 579 -29.12 1.54 12.18
C GLU A 579 -30.56 2.07 12.26
N ASP A 580 -31.08 2.26 13.47
CA ASP A 580 -32.49 2.58 13.70
C ASP A 580 -32.78 4.10 13.71
N TRP A 581 -31.94 4.89 13.06
CA TRP A 581 -32.16 6.34 12.96
C TRP A 581 -33.51 6.70 12.34
N GLN A 582 -33.98 5.95 11.33
CA GLN A 582 -35.26 6.21 10.70
C GLN A 582 -36.43 6.09 11.69
N GLU A 583 -36.37 5.10 12.60
CA GLU A 583 -37.40 4.92 13.63
C GLU A 583 -37.45 6.11 14.60
N VAL A 584 -36.27 6.63 15.01
CA VAL A 584 -36.18 7.83 15.86
C VAL A 584 -36.84 9.03 15.17
N LEU A 585 -36.55 9.25 13.88
CA LEU A 585 -37.10 10.36 13.10
C LEU A 585 -38.61 10.23 12.88
N ASP A 586 -39.09 9.01 12.61
CA ASP A 586 -40.52 8.73 12.42
C ASP A 586 -41.30 8.98 13.72
N ASN A 587 -40.77 8.56 14.87
CA ASN A 587 -41.38 8.82 16.17
C ASN A 587 -41.42 10.34 16.49
N LEU A 588 -40.35 11.08 16.18
CA LEU A 588 -40.32 12.54 16.35
C LEU A 588 -41.37 13.24 15.49
N LYS A 589 -41.43 12.95 14.19
CA LYS A 589 -42.42 13.55 13.29
C LYS A 589 -43.85 13.14 13.60
N SER A 590 -44.07 11.91 14.07
CA SER A 590 -45.40 11.44 14.44
C SER A 590 -45.97 12.23 15.62
N LEU A 591 -45.13 12.59 16.60
CA LEU A 591 -45.58 13.34 17.77
C LEU A 591 -45.52 14.87 17.55
N TYR A 592 -44.57 15.34 16.74
CA TYR A 592 -44.35 16.75 16.43
C TYR A 592 -44.29 16.99 14.91
N PRO A 593 -45.44 16.97 14.20
CA PRO A 593 -45.47 17.11 12.75
C PRO A 593 -44.84 18.41 12.22
N GLU A 594 -44.97 19.49 13.00
CA GLU A 594 -44.46 20.82 12.65
C GLU A 594 -42.96 21.01 12.91
N LEU A 595 -42.32 20.12 13.68
CA LEU A 595 -40.89 20.21 13.99
C LEU A 595 -40.07 20.05 12.72
N LYS A 596 -39.32 21.08 12.32
CA LYS A 596 -38.45 21.00 11.14
C LYS A 596 -37.15 20.29 11.47
N ILE A 597 -36.72 19.36 10.61
CA ILE A 597 -35.49 18.59 10.79
C ILE A 597 -34.50 18.94 9.67
N VAL A 598 -33.33 19.43 10.07
CA VAL A 598 -32.22 19.73 9.16
C VAL A 598 -31.16 18.65 9.30
N GLN A 599 -30.95 17.84 8.24
CA GLN A 599 -29.87 16.86 8.21
C GLN A 599 -28.55 17.54 7.83
N VAL A 600 -27.52 17.33 8.65
CA VAL A 600 -26.15 17.79 8.41
C VAL A 600 -25.23 16.58 8.36
N GLY A 601 -24.06 16.72 7.74
CA GLY A 601 -23.10 15.62 7.62
C GLY A 601 -22.32 15.67 6.31
N LEU A 602 -21.70 14.56 5.96
CA LEU A 602 -20.96 14.41 4.70
C LEU A 602 -21.88 13.93 3.57
N SER A 603 -21.49 14.21 2.31
CA SER A 603 -22.29 13.88 1.12
C SER A 603 -22.48 12.38 0.87
N ASP A 604 -21.68 11.53 1.52
CA ASP A 604 -21.68 10.08 1.39
C ASP A 604 -22.44 9.35 2.51
N GLU A 605 -23.05 10.10 3.43
CA GLU A 605 -23.91 9.57 4.48
C GLU A 605 -25.31 9.25 3.94
N PRO A 606 -26.08 8.32 4.56
CA PRO A 606 -27.42 7.95 4.07
C PRO A 606 -28.46 9.07 4.15
N GLU A 607 -29.43 9.04 3.23
CA GLU A 607 -30.62 9.89 3.29
C GLU A 607 -31.68 9.24 4.17
N PHE A 608 -32.45 10.07 4.88
CA PHE A 608 -33.57 9.63 5.68
C PHE A 608 -34.87 10.26 5.21
N LYS A 609 -35.99 9.57 5.43
CA LYS A 609 -37.32 10.19 5.32
C LYS A 609 -37.50 11.16 6.48
N ASN A 610 -38.50 12.04 6.37
CA ASN A 610 -38.86 13.00 7.42
C ASN A 610 -37.83 14.11 7.68
N ILE A 611 -36.90 14.32 6.74
CA ILE A 611 -35.98 15.46 6.71
C ILE A 611 -36.61 16.61 5.90
N ASP A 612 -36.66 17.81 6.47
CA ASP A 612 -37.21 19.01 5.80
C ASP A 612 -36.14 19.74 4.98
N VAL A 613 -34.88 19.76 5.46
CA VAL A 613 -33.75 20.37 4.75
C VAL A 613 -32.53 19.46 4.84
N ASP A 614 -31.96 19.11 3.70
CA ASP A 614 -30.73 18.31 3.63
C ASP A 614 -29.53 19.18 3.26
N LEU A 615 -28.59 19.28 4.20
CA LEU A 615 -27.35 20.05 4.09
C LEU A 615 -26.10 19.17 4.06
N ARG A 616 -26.25 17.85 3.90
CA ARG A 616 -25.09 16.94 3.78
C ARG A 616 -24.15 17.34 2.65
N GLY A 617 -22.87 17.46 2.97
CA GLY A 617 -21.83 17.86 2.03
C GLY A 617 -21.94 19.29 1.48
N LYS A 618 -22.85 20.12 2.00
CA LYS A 618 -23.08 21.50 1.54
C LYS A 618 -22.48 22.56 2.48
N LEU A 619 -21.99 22.14 3.65
CA LEU A 619 -21.51 23.04 4.70
C LEU A 619 -20.02 22.84 4.94
N ASN A 620 -19.28 23.94 5.10
CA ASN A 620 -17.99 23.92 5.79
C ASN A 620 -18.19 23.90 7.32
N TYR A 621 -17.11 23.76 8.10
CA TYR A 621 -17.21 23.68 9.56
C TYR A 621 -17.77 24.94 10.23
N GLN A 622 -17.43 26.13 9.72
CA GLN A 622 -17.88 27.42 10.25
C GLN A 622 -19.38 27.63 10.00
N GLN A 623 -19.85 27.24 8.82
CA GLN A 623 -21.26 27.23 8.44
C GLN A 623 -22.03 26.20 9.26
N LEU A 624 -21.49 24.99 9.45
CA LEU A 624 -22.10 23.96 10.31
C LEU A 624 -22.31 24.47 11.73
N ALA A 625 -21.34 25.19 12.30
CA ALA A 625 -21.50 25.83 13.61
C ALA A 625 -22.63 26.87 13.61
N GLY A 626 -22.76 27.68 12.55
CA GLY A 626 -23.85 28.63 12.38
C GLY A 626 -25.25 27.99 12.25
N VAL A 627 -25.36 26.83 11.60
CA VAL A 627 -26.60 26.03 11.57
C VAL A 627 -26.91 25.50 12.97
N ILE A 628 -25.95 24.84 13.61
CA ILE A 628 -26.17 24.20 14.90
C ILE A 628 -26.55 25.23 15.97
N GLU A 629 -25.90 26.41 16.00
CA GLU A 629 -26.18 27.48 16.97
C GLU A 629 -27.65 27.86 17.06
N LYS A 630 -28.36 27.86 15.92
CA LYS A 630 -29.76 28.26 15.83
C LYS A 630 -30.72 27.10 16.00
N SER A 631 -30.20 25.88 16.12
CA SER A 631 -31.05 24.70 16.25
C SER A 631 -31.63 24.60 17.66
N LEU A 632 -32.87 24.15 17.73
CA LEU A 632 -33.60 23.94 18.97
C LEU A 632 -33.07 22.73 19.74
N LEU A 633 -32.57 21.74 19.01
CA LEU A 633 -31.99 20.50 19.49
C LEU A 633 -30.97 20.00 18.46
N HIS A 634 -29.87 19.43 18.93
CA HIS A 634 -28.94 18.66 18.12
C HIS A 634 -28.99 17.17 18.49
N LEU A 635 -29.10 16.30 17.49
CA LEU A 635 -29.08 14.85 17.65
C LEU A 635 -27.93 14.26 16.84
N SER A 636 -26.99 13.57 17.50
CA SER A 636 -25.87 12.91 16.80
C SER A 636 -25.23 11.77 17.60
N PRO A 637 -24.43 10.88 16.99
CA PRO A 637 -23.48 10.06 17.75
C PRO A 637 -22.28 10.90 18.23
N ASP A 638 -21.36 10.26 18.95
CA ASP A 638 -20.02 10.80 19.32
C ASP A 638 -19.24 11.30 18.10
N THR A 639 -19.42 12.57 17.74
CA THR A 639 -18.90 13.19 16.52
C THR A 639 -18.53 14.65 16.76
N PHE A 640 -17.91 15.27 15.76
CA PHE A 640 -17.58 16.70 15.79
C PHE A 640 -18.79 17.61 16.07
N SER A 641 -19.96 17.32 15.48
CA SER A 641 -21.17 18.13 15.64
C SER A 641 -21.72 18.09 17.07
N MET A 642 -21.58 16.96 17.77
CA MET A 642 -21.88 16.84 19.20
C MET A 642 -21.08 17.86 20.01
N HIS A 643 -19.76 17.92 19.81
CA HIS A 643 -18.91 18.85 20.56
C HIS A 643 -19.26 20.32 20.29
N ILE A 644 -19.57 20.67 19.03
CA ILE A 644 -20.03 22.02 18.68
C ILE A 644 -21.36 22.36 19.34
N SER A 645 -22.36 21.48 19.25
CA SER A 645 -23.67 21.77 19.81
C SER A 645 -23.59 22.05 21.32
N CYS A 646 -22.82 21.23 22.05
CA CYS A 646 -22.62 21.39 23.48
C CYS A 646 -21.84 22.67 23.83
N SER A 647 -20.81 23.04 23.06
CA SER A 647 -20.05 24.27 23.32
C SER A 647 -20.86 25.53 23.04
N LEU A 648 -21.79 25.48 22.09
CA LEU A 648 -22.75 26.54 21.76
C LEU A 648 -23.96 26.57 22.71
N SER A 649 -24.00 25.71 23.73
CA SER A 649 -25.12 25.59 24.67
C SER A 649 -26.47 25.28 24.01
N VAL A 650 -26.42 24.57 22.87
CA VAL A 650 -27.58 24.00 22.19
C VAL A 650 -27.98 22.72 22.95
N PRO A 651 -29.27 22.47 23.21
CA PRO A 651 -29.71 21.20 23.74
C PRO A 651 -29.24 20.03 22.85
N THR A 652 -28.59 19.01 23.41
CA THR A 652 -27.99 17.92 22.63
C THR A 652 -28.36 16.55 23.16
N VAL A 653 -28.88 15.67 22.30
CA VAL A 653 -28.92 14.22 22.57
C VAL A 653 -27.77 13.57 21.82
N ALA A 654 -26.91 12.84 22.52
CA ALA A 654 -25.82 12.11 21.90
C ALA A 654 -25.72 10.65 22.32
N ILE A 655 -25.39 9.79 21.37
CA ILE A 655 -25.33 8.34 21.59
C ILE A 655 -23.90 7.78 21.47
N PHE A 656 -23.56 6.83 22.34
CA PHE A 656 -22.23 6.26 22.49
C PHE A 656 -22.27 4.71 22.46
N GLY A 657 -21.50 4.12 21.55
CA GLY A 657 -21.36 2.65 21.43
C GLY A 657 -19.94 2.16 21.74
N CYS A 658 -19.03 2.32 20.78
CA CYS A 658 -17.65 1.86 20.91
C CYS A 658 -16.77 2.74 21.81
N SER A 659 -17.22 3.97 22.10
CA SER A 659 -16.61 4.96 23.00
C SER A 659 -17.47 5.17 24.25
N VAL A 660 -17.02 6.00 25.21
CA VAL A 660 -17.76 6.28 26.45
C VAL A 660 -17.82 7.79 26.70
N PRO A 661 -18.98 8.32 27.13
CA PRO A 661 -19.16 9.75 27.37
C PRO A 661 -18.26 10.29 28.49
N GLN A 662 -17.87 9.47 29.47
CA GLN A 662 -16.95 9.86 30.53
C GLN A 662 -15.52 10.15 30.02
N CYS A 663 -15.20 9.74 28.79
CA CYS A 663 -13.89 9.96 28.17
C CYS A 663 -13.98 10.84 26.92
N THR A 664 -14.89 10.58 25.99
CA THR A 664 -15.00 11.32 24.72
C THR A 664 -16.22 12.23 24.68
N GLY A 665 -16.94 12.38 25.78
CA GLY A 665 -18.06 13.30 25.87
C GLY A 665 -17.65 14.77 25.74
N PRO A 666 -18.64 15.67 25.58
CA PRO A 666 -18.39 17.09 25.52
C PRO A 666 -17.85 17.60 26.86
N TRP A 667 -16.85 18.48 26.79
CA TRP A 667 -16.48 19.29 27.94
C TRP A 667 -17.37 20.54 27.97
N VAL A 668 -17.81 20.92 29.16
CA VAL A 668 -18.51 22.18 29.40
C VAL A 668 -17.95 22.80 30.67
N LYS A 669 -17.67 24.10 30.61
CA LYS A 669 -17.03 24.84 31.70
C LYS A 669 -17.86 24.83 32.98
N ASP A 670 -19.18 24.98 32.84
CA ASP A 670 -20.15 24.91 33.93
C ASP A 670 -21.05 23.70 33.70
N LYS A 671 -20.74 22.57 34.37
CA LYS A 671 -21.52 21.33 34.26
C LYS A 671 -22.98 21.50 34.71
N SER A 672 -23.30 22.50 35.54
CA SER A 672 -24.67 22.78 35.96
C SER A 672 -25.53 23.37 34.82
N LYS A 673 -24.88 23.93 33.79
CA LYS A 673 -25.52 24.50 32.60
C LYS A 673 -25.45 23.59 31.39
N ALA A 674 -24.99 22.35 31.57
CA ALA A 674 -24.94 21.34 30.53
C ALA A 674 -26.35 21.03 30.03
N LYS A 675 -26.62 21.31 28.75
CA LYS A 675 -27.91 21.00 28.11
C LYS A 675 -27.81 19.72 27.27
N TYR A 676 -27.40 18.60 27.85
CA TYR A 676 -27.27 17.38 27.08
C TYR A 676 -27.76 16.13 27.79
N ILE A 677 -28.18 15.14 26.99
CA ILE A 677 -28.45 13.77 27.41
C ILE A 677 -27.50 12.86 26.61
N LEU A 678 -26.61 12.17 27.31
CA LEU A 678 -25.65 11.25 26.70
C LEU A 678 -26.11 9.81 26.98
N LEU A 679 -26.60 9.14 25.95
CA LEU A 679 -27.04 7.74 26.04
C LEU A 679 -25.89 6.82 25.66
N GLN A 680 -25.70 5.74 26.40
CA GLN A 680 -24.59 4.83 26.22
C GLN A 680 -25.07 3.39 26.17
N SER A 681 -24.60 2.66 25.17
CA SER A 681 -24.80 1.21 25.07
C SER A 681 -24.30 0.47 26.32
N GLU A 682 -25.04 -0.57 26.70
CA GLU A 682 -24.65 -1.51 27.76
C GLU A 682 -23.55 -2.48 27.31
N ARG A 683 -23.27 -2.57 25.99
CA ARG A 683 -22.24 -3.40 25.37
C ARG A 683 -22.39 -4.90 25.67
N LYS A 684 -23.61 -5.41 25.54
CA LYS A 684 -24.00 -6.82 25.73
C LYS A 684 -23.54 -7.73 24.59
N THR A 685 -23.57 -7.24 23.35
CA THR A 685 -23.39 -8.03 22.12
C THR A 685 -21.96 -8.02 21.58
N GLY A 686 -21.08 -7.19 22.14
CA GLY A 686 -19.66 -7.10 21.79
C GLY A 686 -18.86 -6.21 22.75
N CYS A 687 -17.53 -6.34 22.78
CA CYS A 687 -16.64 -5.54 23.65
C CYS A 687 -16.95 -5.68 25.16
N PHE A 688 -16.96 -6.93 25.67
CA PHE A 688 -17.28 -7.29 27.06
C PHE A 688 -16.74 -6.31 28.11
N SER A 689 -17.63 -5.53 28.74
CA SER A 689 -17.38 -4.59 29.85
C SER A 689 -16.36 -3.46 29.60
N ARG A 690 -15.76 -3.35 28.40
CA ARG A 690 -14.74 -2.34 28.09
C ARG A 690 -14.93 -1.74 26.69
N PRO A 691 -14.91 -0.40 26.56
CA PRO A 691 -14.96 0.26 25.26
C PRO A 691 -13.75 -0.09 24.39
N CYS A 692 -13.97 -0.32 23.09
CA CYS A 692 -12.91 -0.75 22.16
C CYS A 692 -12.28 0.39 21.35
N TYR A 693 -13.00 1.50 21.17
CA TYR A 693 -12.60 2.67 20.37
C TYR A 693 -12.06 2.32 18.97
N LYS A 694 -12.54 1.20 18.40
CA LYS A 694 -12.15 0.77 17.07
C LYS A 694 -13.06 1.39 16.02
N ASN A 695 -12.48 1.64 14.84
CA ASN A 695 -13.23 2.06 13.66
C ASN A 695 -14.30 1.01 13.30
N ARG A 696 -13.95 -0.28 13.22
CA ARG A 696 -14.86 -1.38 12.91
C ARG A 696 -14.80 -2.48 13.98
N CYS A 697 -15.93 -3.14 14.24
CA CYS A 697 -15.97 -4.29 15.14
C CYS A 697 -15.20 -5.48 14.54
N ALA A 698 -14.21 -6.01 15.27
CA ALA A 698 -13.43 -7.17 14.83
C ALA A 698 -14.19 -8.51 14.97
N ASN A 699 -15.19 -8.55 15.87
CA ASN A 699 -15.96 -9.76 16.19
C ASN A 699 -17.28 -9.85 15.43
N ASN A 700 -17.65 -8.80 14.70
CA ASN A 700 -18.82 -8.78 13.83
C ASN A 700 -18.55 -7.85 12.63
N PRO A 701 -17.90 -8.36 11.56
CA PRO A 701 -17.60 -7.57 10.37
C PRO A 701 -18.84 -7.23 9.53
N GLU A 702 -20.01 -7.81 9.85
CA GLU A 702 -21.23 -7.75 9.04
C GLU A 702 -22.27 -6.70 9.46
N GLY A 703 -22.13 -5.98 10.59
CA GLY A 703 -22.92 -4.75 10.79
C GLY A 703 -23.32 -4.33 12.21
N ASN A 704 -23.57 -5.24 13.15
CA ASN A 704 -24.16 -4.82 14.43
C ASN A 704 -23.11 -4.22 15.38
N SER A 705 -22.93 -2.90 15.30
CA SER A 705 -22.18 -2.14 16.29
C SER A 705 -22.91 -2.14 17.63
N THR A 706 -22.16 -2.13 18.75
CA THR A 706 -22.73 -2.02 20.10
C THR A 706 -23.64 -0.80 20.27
N ILE A 707 -23.47 0.25 19.45
CA ILE A 707 -24.34 1.43 19.49
C ILE A 707 -25.81 1.09 19.18
N ASN A 708 -26.06 0.04 18.38
CA ASN A 708 -27.41 -0.44 18.04
C ASN A 708 -28.12 -1.12 19.23
N GLU A 709 -27.46 -1.29 20.38
CA GLU A 709 -28.11 -1.79 21.60
C GLU A 709 -28.95 -0.71 22.31
N ILE A 710 -28.78 0.56 21.95
CA ILE A 710 -29.57 1.66 22.50
C ILE A 710 -30.93 1.65 21.77
N PRO A 711 -32.05 1.44 22.48
CA PRO A 711 -33.38 1.42 21.84
C PRO A 711 -33.73 2.77 21.24
N ALA A 712 -34.32 2.79 20.03
CA ALA A 712 -34.75 4.01 19.36
C ALA A 712 -35.73 4.83 20.22
N GLU A 713 -36.60 4.14 20.97
CA GLU A 713 -37.52 4.75 21.94
C GLU A 713 -36.80 5.56 23.04
N GLU A 714 -35.62 5.11 23.50
CA GLU A 714 -34.84 5.82 24.51
C GLU A 714 -34.25 7.12 23.96
N ILE A 715 -33.75 7.07 22.71
CA ILE A 715 -33.24 8.25 22.00
C ILE A 715 -34.37 9.25 21.77
N PHE A 716 -35.51 8.79 21.28
CA PHE A 716 -36.70 9.61 21.08
C PHE A 716 -37.17 10.28 22.38
N LYS A 717 -37.29 9.54 23.49
CA LYS A 717 -37.68 10.10 24.80
C LYS A 717 -36.67 11.14 25.31
N ALA A 718 -35.39 10.94 25.06
CA ALA A 718 -34.36 11.93 25.39
C ALA A 718 -34.54 13.22 24.59
N CYS A 719 -34.83 13.12 23.28
CA CYS A 719 -35.13 14.27 22.44
C CYS A 719 -36.38 15.01 22.94
N GLU A 720 -37.46 14.27 23.20
CA GLU A 720 -38.72 14.82 23.71
C GLU A 720 -38.51 15.56 25.03
N LYS A 721 -37.74 14.97 25.96
CA LYS A 721 -37.42 15.59 27.24
C LYS A 721 -36.75 16.95 27.06
N LEU A 722 -35.71 17.04 26.23
CA LEU A 722 -35.01 18.30 26.00
C LEU A 722 -35.88 19.34 25.27
N LEU A 723 -36.71 18.92 24.30
CA LEU A 723 -37.64 19.82 23.61
C LEU A 723 -38.68 20.41 24.59
N LYS A 724 -39.18 19.63 25.54
CA LYS A 724 -40.11 20.10 26.59
C LYS A 724 -39.41 20.97 27.63
N GLU A 725 -38.25 20.54 28.14
CA GLU A 725 -37.52 21.18 29.24
C GLU A 725 -37.01 22.58 28.89
N TYR A 726 -36.69 22.83 27.62
CA TYR A 726 -36.23 24.14 27.14
C TYR A 726 -37.33 24.95 26.44
N GLU A 727 -38.61 24.64 26.70
CA GLU A 727 -39.78 25.37 26.20
C GLU A 727 -39.78 25.63 24.69
N VAL A 728 -39.14 24.73 23.94
CA VAL A 728 -39.00 24.83 22.48
C VAL A 728 -40.35 24.70 21.77
N LEU A 729 -41.29 23.99 22.42
CA LEU A 729 -42.62 23.69 21.92
C LEU A 729 -43.66 24.23 22.90
N ASN A 730 -43.73 25.57 23.05
CA ASN A 730 -44.91 26.21 23.61
C ASN A 730 -45.69 26.88 22.48
N ASN A 731 -46.77 26.22 22.04
CA ASN A 731 -48.03 26.86 21.66
C ASN A 731 -49.12 25.77 21.75
N ASP A 732 -49.95 25.95 22.78
CA ASP A 732 -51.16 25.21 23.21
C ASP A 732 -50.99 23.84 23.92
#